data_AF-A0A2X2YDB9-F1
#
_entry.id   AF-A0A2X2YDB9-F1
#
_cell.length_a   1.000
_cell.length_b   1.000
_cell.length_c   1.000
_cell.angle_alpha   90.00
_cell.angle_beta   90.00
_cell.angle_gamma   90.00
#
_symmetry.space_group_name_H-M   'P 1'
#
loop_
_entity.id
_entity.type
_entity.pdbx_description
1 polymer ?
#
loop_
_entity_poly.entity_id
_entity_poly.type
_entity_poly.pdbx_seq_one_letter_code
_entity_poly.pdbx_strand_id
1 'polypeptide(L)'
;MNKLLIVGRQNALIEAIAHRFSKEGFKIVIISNTFKNSKYRIFKENLDDKKYEHVFKRNLFKCVIYLDYFDDINKLNRLLKFSSHYKVSNFIRITDFIKDTDSDNIYAPLSHSICSVFKDYSNNSMKVVSLKIPIIYGEGLAEDFVDKTLFIIMDNLIEGKNITYDDTLRRRYIHVNDASEVAYLSFKYSLNDKYTIPSNYSLSLNNLYNILTGNKYDLNIDENKNNFYDYKFITNTKFKEKYSILKELPIIYERYKNSIKEKKKIKSNKYKKLKRFLKHCKPYVENIVLFILVYFGSKMISPGDSIFSVVDIKLIYIIVIGIVYGSKQSLIATFLSCALLIGQSLDRGISIVSILVLNESLIQLLTYVLVGVYVGYVSDFKNVQIKVLKNENKKQEDEYDFLEDLYNKTYDEKKELEEKVLSSKDSFGKIYSVVKELDSLEPQYILKSSIDILEEFLDSKRVAIYTLKNNFLRLNVKSNNEDFKPNNSIDFNKLNLIKNHIQEGEIFINKGLDLSIPMMVAPIKKGDKIIATIMIEEIEFSKMNLYYENLFKVVSNLIESSIVKAYDFEELTSKERYINNTIFLNENSFKKLLKIKQTAKFEKKLYYILLKVESNFDLKLLSEIIKSSIRETDFAGIMDGVIYVLLLNTTEEESYIPINRLKAKGISTKVIEEVMDND
;
A
#
# COMPACT_ATOMS: atom_id res chain seq x y z
N MET A 1 2.37 10.44 3.82
CA MET A 1 1.73 9.10 3.75
C MET A 1 2.31 8.26 4.87
N ASN A 2 1.49 7.67 5.75
CA ASN A 2 2.00 6.96 6.94
C ASN A 2 2.61 5.61 6.54
N LYS A 3 3.77 5.27 7.10
CA LYS A 3 4.47 4.00 6.87
C LYS A 3 4.59 3.20 8.17
N LEU A 4 4.35 1.90 8.08
CA LEU A 4 4.48 0.93 9.19
C LEU A 4 5.60 -0.07 8.86
N LEU A 5 6.48 -0.29 9.82
CA LEU A 5 7.43 -1.41 9.81
C LEU A 5 6.91 -2.53 10.71
N ILE A 6 6.82 -3.76 10.18
CA ILE A 6 6.53 -4.97 10.97
C ILE A 6 7.77 -5.85 10.96
N VAL A 7 8.26 -6.24 12.13
CA VAL A 7 9.44 -7.11 12.26
C VAL A 7 9.06 -8.37 13.02
N GLY A 8 9.22 -9.54 12.40
CA GLY A 8 8.88 -10.81 13.04
C GLY A 8 8.87 -12.01 12.10
N ARG A 9 8.52 -13.18 12.62
CA ARG A 9 8.41 -14.44 11.84
C ARG A 9 7.03 -15.10 11.84
N GLN A 10 6.07 -14.57 12.59
CA GLN A 10 4.71 -15.13 12.66
C GLN A 10 3.91 -14.66 11.44
N ASN A 11 3.91 -15.44 10.35
CA ASN A 11 3.37 -14.98 9.07
C ASN A 11 1.89 -14.64 9.15
N ALA A 12 1.09 -15.46 9.84
CA ALA A 12 -0.35 -15.20 9.99
C ALA A 12 -0.62 -13.88 10.73
N LEU A 13 0.11 -13.59 11.81
CA LEU A 13 -0.05 -12.34 12.55
C LEU A 13 0.49 -11.14 11.75
N ILE A 14 1.64 -11.30 11.09
CA ILE A 14 2.20 -10.27 10.19
C ILE A 14 1.19 -9.91 9.12
N GLU A 15 0.57 -10.90 8.48
CA GLU A 15 -0.43 -10.70 7.43
C GLU A 15 -1.67 -9.99 7.96
N ALA A 16 -2.21 -10.43 9.09
CA ALA A 16 -3.38 -9.82 9.70
C ALA A 16 -3.11 -8.34 10.08
N ILE A 17 -1.97 -8.05 10.70
CA ILE A 17 -1.55 -6.68 11.05
C ILE A 17 -1.35 -5.85 9.78
N ALA A 18 -0.62 -6.37 8.79
CA ALA A 18 -0.37 -5.67 7.53
C ALA A 18 -1.68 -5.32 6.83
N HIS A 19 -2.60 -6.28 6.71
CA HIS A 19 -3.92 -6.07 6.12
C HIS A 19 -4.73 -5.04 6.90
N ARG A 20 -4.75 -5.10 8.23
CA ARG A 20 -5.51 -4.18 9.09
C ARG A 20 -5.03 -2.73 8.95
N PHE A 21 -3.71 -2.51 8.95
CA PHE A 21 -3.11 -1.19 8.77
C PHE A 21 -3.21 -0.69 7.32
N SER A 22 -3.10 -1.56 6.31
CA SER A 22 -3.30 -1.18 4.91
C SER A 22 -4.69 -0.62 4.64
N LYS A 23 -5.74 -1.15 5.29
CA LYS A 23 -7.10 -0.61 5.20
C LYS A 23 -7.21 0.84 5.66
N GLU A 24 -6.27 1.30 6.48
CA GLU A 24 -6.21 2.64 7.08
C GLU A 24 -5.20 3.54 6.35
N GLY A 25 -4.76 3.14 5.14
CA GLY A 25 -3.88 3.92 4.28
C GLY A 25 -2.38 3.82 4.63
N PHE A 26 -1.96 2.86 5.46
CA PHE A 26 -0.54 2.64 5.73
C PHE A 26 0.15 1.90 4.59
N LYS A 27 1.33 2.42 4.20
CA LYS A 27 2.30 1.66 3.40
C LYS A 27 3.07 0.72 4.34
N ILE A 28 3.06 -0.58 4.03
CA ILE A 28 3.61 -1.63 4.90
C ILE A 28 5.00 -2.04 4.41
N VAL A 29 5.93 -2.12 5.35
CA VAL A 29 7.27 -2.70 5.17
C VAL A 29 7.43 -3.80 6.20
N ILE A 30 7.97 -4.95 5.78
CA ILE A 30 8.09 -6.14 6.62
C ILE A 30 9.56 -6.56 6.65
N ILE A 31 10.09 -6.88 7.82
CA ILE A 31 11.37 -7.58 7.98
C ILE A 31 11.07 -8.98 8.52
N SER A 32 11.24 -9.98 7.67
CA SER A 32 10.96 -11.38 7.98
C SER A 32 11.73 -12.33 7.06
N ASN A 33 12.16 -13.48 7.58
CA ASN A 33 12.77 -14.55 6.79
C ASN A 33 11.76 -15.58 6.27
N THR A 34 10.59 -15.65 6.89
CA THR A 34 9.57 -16.67 6.64
C THR A 34 8.41 -16.14 5.79
N PHE A 35 8.13 -14.83 5.91
CA PHE A 35 7.00 -14.21 5.24
C PHE A 35 7.27 -13.99 3.75
N LYS A 36 6.32 -14.41 2.90
CA LYS A 36 6.35 -14.18 1.45
C LYS A 36 4.98 -13.68 0.98
N ASN A 37 4.94 -12.46 0.46
CA ASN A 37 3.74 -11.90 -0.16
C ASN A 37 4.16 -10.76 -1.10
N SER A 38 3.79 -10.84 -2.39
CA SER A 38 4.17 -9.85 -3.41
C SER A 38 3.57 -8.46 -3.19
N LYS A 39 2.51 -8.37 -2.37
CA LYS A 39 1.82 -7.10 -2.06
C LYS A 39 2.63 -6.16 -1.17
N TYR A 40 3.57 -6.69 -0.39
CA TYR A 40 4.27 -5.93 0.65
C TYR A 40 5.78 -5.84 0.38
N ARG A 41 6.40 -4.75 0.81
CA ARG A 41 7.85 -4.59 0.73
C ARG A 41 8.51 -5.42 1.85
N ILE A 42 9.16 -6.52 1.49
CA ILE A 42 9.75 -7.47 2.45
C ILE A 42 11.28 -7.40 2.39
N PHE A 43 11.92 -7.41 3.55
CA PHE A 43 13.36 -7.49 3.75
C PHE A 43 13.71 -8.74 4.57
N LYS A 44 14.82 -9.42 4.24
CA LYS A 44 15.34 -10.54 5.06
C LYS A 44 15.79 -10.02 6.43
N GLU A 45 15.69 -10.81 7.50
CA GLU A 45 16.04 -10.39 8.88
C GLU A 45 17.53 -10.17 9.14
N ASN A 46 18.42 -10.75 8.32
CA ASN A 46 19.86 -10.71 8.53
C ASN A 46 20.48 -9.37 8.06
N LEU A 47 19.90 -8.27 8.55
CA LEU A 47 20.33 -6.91 8.27
C LEU A 47 21.41 -6.51 9.29
N ASP A 48 22.53 -6.00 8.79
CA ASP A 48 23.53 -5.29 9.59
C ASP A 48 23.03 -3.88 9.93
N ASP A 49 23.76 -3.17 10.79
CA ASP A 49 23.37 -1.82 11.22
C ASP A 49 23.23 -0.86 10.04
N LYS A 50 24.09 -0.98 9.01
CA LYS A 50 23.99 -0.19 7.77
C LYS A 50 22.69 -0.43 7.02
N LYS A 51 22.27 -1.69 6.87
CA LYS A 51 20.99 -2.02 6.22
C LYS A 51 19.79 -1.53 7.04
N TYR A 52 19.81 -1.64 8.37
CA TYR A 52 18.77 -1.04 9.21
C TYR A 52 18.73 0.48 9.06
N GLU A 53 19.87 1.14 9.04
CA GLU A 53 19.98 2.58 8.82
C GLU A 53 19.35 2.97 7.49
N HIS A 54 19.68 2.27 6.39
CA HIS A 54 19.05 2.50 5.09
C HIS A 54 17.53 2.31 5.11
N VAL A 55 17.04 1.25 5.77
CA VAL A 55 15.60 0.97 5.87
C VAL A 55 14.88 2.08 6.62
N PHE A 56 15.40 2.54 7.76
CA PHE A 56 14.78 3.61 8.54
C PHE A 56 14.90 4.99 7.87
N LYS A 57 16.08 5.34 7.35
CA LYS A 57 16.35 6.62 6.68
C LYS A 57 15.48 6.85 5.45
N ARG A 58 15.29 5.83 4.62
CA ARG A 58 14.48 5.92 3.40
C ARG A 58 12.98 5.95 3.70
N ASN A 59 12.54 5.25 4.74
CA ASN A 59 11.12 5.05 4.96
C ASN A 59 10.49 6.03 5.94
N LEU A 60 11.21 6.57 6.92
CA LEU A 60 10.66 7.51 7.92
C LEU A 60 9.36 6.95 8.54
N PHE A 61 9.47 5.81 9.21
CA PHE A 61 8.32 5.09 9.74
C PHE A 61 7.59 5.89 10.81
N LYS A 62 6.25 5.86 10.75
CA LYS A 62 5.40 6.41 11.81
C LYS A 62 5.23 5.41 12.95
N CYS A 63 5.13 4.12 12.61
CA CYS A 63 5.00 3.07 13.60
C CYS A 63 5.95 1.91 13.27
N VAL A 64 6.50 1.29 14.31
CA VAL A 64 7.26 0.05 14.25
C VAL A 64 6.57 -0.96 15.17
N ILE A 65 6.21 -2.12 14.62
CA ILE A 65 5.67 -3.25 15.35
C ILE A 65 6.73 -4.35 15.37
N TYR A 66 7.14 -4.76 16.57
CA TYR A 66 8.08 -5.85 16.78
C TYR A 66 7.38 -7.04 17.43
N LEU A 67 7.36 -8.18 16.73
CA LEU A 67 6.84 -9.45 17.21
C LEU A 67 7.97 -10.22 17.89
N ASP A 68 7.97 -10.17 19.22
CA ASP A 68 9.10 -10.56 20.06
C ASP A 68 9.06 -12.05 20.41
N TYR A 69 9.53 -12.89 19.48
CA TYR A 69 9.33 -14.34 19.55
C TYR A 69 10.61 -15.19 19.75
N PHE A 70 11.81 -14.61 19.69
CA PHE A 70 13.08 -15.39 19.70
C PHE A 70 14.11 -14.99 20.76
N ASP A 71 13.69 -14.21 21.76
CA ASP A 71 14.56 -13.86 22.87
C ASP A 71 15.86 -13.13 22.43
N ASP A 72 15.74 -12.27 21.40
CA ASP A 72 16.84 -11.49 20.82
C ASP A 72 16.81 -10.02 21.30
N ILE A 73 17.46 -9.78 22.45
CA ILE A 73 17.50 -8.46 23.11
C ILE A 73 18.26 -7.47 22.23
N ASN A 74 19.30 -7.94 21.54
CA ASN A 74 20.14 -7.08 20.72
C ASN A 74 19.34 -6.51 19.56
N LYS A 75 18.48 -7.32 18.94
CA LYS A 75 17.56 -6.86 17.89
C LYS A 75 16.52 -5.89 18.42
N LEU A 76 15.91 -6.15 19.58
CA LEU A 76 14.98 -5.22 20.23
C LEU A 76 15.65 -3.86 20.51
N ASN A 77 16.82 -3.87 21.15
CA ASN A 77 17.58 -2.67 21.47
C ASN A 77 17.98 -1.90 20.21
N ARG A 78 18.43 -2.59 19.17
CA ARG A 78 18.74 -2.00 17.86
C ARG A 78 17.52 -1.31 17.26
N LEU A 79 16.37 -1.99 17.20
CA LEU A 79 15.14 -1.42 16.65
C LEU A 79 14.67 -0.20 17.45
N LEU A 80 14.76 -0.22 18.78
CA LEU A 80 14.43 0.93 19.63
C LEU A 80 15.38 2.11 19.40
N LYS A 81 16.69 1.87 19.30
CA LYS A 81 17.69 2.91 18.97
C LYS A 81 17.39 3.58 17.64
N PHE A 82 17.18 2.79 16.58
CA PHE A 82 16.82 3.32 15.26
C PHE A 82 15.48 4.05 15.28
N SER A 83 14.48 3.52 15.99
CA SER A 83 13.17 4.15 16.11
C SER A 83 13.26 5.51 16.80
N SER A 84 14.05 5.60 17.87
CA SER A 84 14.31 6.86 18.57
C SER A 84 15.09 7.84 17.69
N HIS A 85 16.16 7.39 17.02
CA HIS A 85 17.01 8.25 16.19
C HIS A 85 16.25 8.83 15.00
N TYR A 86 15.39 8.04 14.37
CA TYR A 86 14.59 8.42 13.20
C TYR A 86 13.19 8.95 13.56
N LYS A 87 12.94 9.32 14.82
CA LYS A 87 11.72 9.97 15.31
C LYS A 87 10.42 9.22 14.98
N VAL A 88 10.43 7.90 15.15
CA VAL A 88 9.22 7.07 15.05
C VAL A 88 8.25 7.45 16.17
N SER A 89 6.97 7.70 15.85
CA SER A 89 6.00 8.13 16.86
C SER A 89 5.54 6.99 17.78
N ASN A 90 5.41 5.77 17.27
CA ASN A 90 4.91 4.62 18.04
C ASN A 90 5.76 3.37 17.83
N PHE A 91 6.28 2.81 18.91
CA PHE A 91 6.92 1.51 18.94
C PHE A 91 6.03 0.53 19.70
N ILE A 92 5.58 -0.52 19.03
CA ILE A 92 4.68 -1.52 19.57
C ILE A 92 5.41 -2.84 19.65
N ARG A 93 5.66 -3.33 20.86
CA ARG A 93 6.18 -4.66 21.10
C ARG A 93 5.02 -5.61 21.38
N ILE A 94 4.98 -6.74 20.69
CA ILE A 94 4.00 -7.81 20.91
C ILE A 94 4.73 -9.04 21.41
N THR A 95 4.33 -9.55 22.58
CA THR A 95 4.84 -10.78 23.19
C THR A 95 3.68 -11.72 23.54
N ASP A 96 3.94 -13.03 23.58
CA ASP A 96 2.95 -14.03 23.97
C ASP A 96 2.88 -14.24 25.49
N PHE A 97 1.81 -14.90 25.96
CA PHE A 97 1.60 -15.23 27.37
C PHE A 97 2.53 -16.32 27.91
N ILE A 98 3.00 -17.24 27.06
CA ILE A 98 3.73 -18.45 27.47
C ILE A 98 5.10 -18.07 28.03
N LYS A 99 5.81 -17.17 27.34
CA LYS A 99 7.17 -16.76 27.69
C LYS A 99 7.28 -15.98 29.00
N ASP A 100 6.20 -15.34 29.42
CA ASP A 100 6.17 -14.44 30.58
C ASP A 100 5.79 -15.20 31.87
N THR A 101 5.36 -16.46 31.75
CA THR A 101 5.04 -17.38 32.87
C THR A 101 6.14 -18.40 33.15
N ASP A 102 7.12 -18.55 32.25
CA ASP A 102 8.29 -19.39 32.49
C ASP A 102 9.18 -18.71 33.53
N SER A 103 9.26 -19.28 34.73
CA SER A 103 10.08 -18.77 35.84
C SER A 103 11.56 -18.66 35.49
N ASP A 104 12.02 -19.44 34.50
CA ASP A 104 13.40 -19.49 34.03
C ASP A 104 13.70 -18.48 32.90
N ASN A 105 12.69 -17.71 32.45
CA ASN A 105 12.85 -16.81 31.32
C ASN A 105 13.35 -15.41 31.73
N ILE A 106 14.68 -15.26 31.80
CA ILE A 106 15.37 -13.98 32.06
C ILE A 106 15.10 -12.93 30.97
N TYR A 107 14.69 -13.35 29.77
CA TYR A 107 14.47 -12.44 28.64
C TYR A 107 13.30 -11.49 28.84
N ALA A 108 12.18 -12.01 29.34
CA ALA A 108 10.93 -11.27 29.51
C ALA A 108 11.08 -10.01 30.41
N PRO A 109 11.69 -10.10 31.62
CA PRO A 109 11.93 -8.91 32.43
C PRO A 109 12.95 -7.96 31.80
N LEU A 110 14.03 -8.46 31.18
CA LEU A 110 15.08 -7.62 30.59
C LEU A 110 14.57 -6.81 29.38
N SER A 111 13.85 -7.47 28.49
CA SER A 111 13.21 -6.81 27.34
C SER A 111 12.17 -5.77 27.77
N HIS A 112 11.47 -5.99 28.89
CA HIS A 112 10.57 -5.00 29.47
C HIS A 112 11.33 -3.77 29.99
N SER A 113 12.41 -3.99 30.75
CA SER A 113 13.28 -2.91 31.26
C SER A 113 13.88 -2.06 30.13
N ILE A 114 14.26 -2.67 29.01
CA ILE A 114 14.75 -1.91 27.84
C ILE A 114 13.64 -1.03 27.26
N CYS A 115 12.43 -1.56 27.09
CA CYS A 115 11.30 -0.76 26.61
C CYS A 115 10.96 0.40 27.56
N SER A 116 11.02 0.20 28.89
CA SER A 116 10.77 1.29 29.85
C SER A 116 11.87 2.36 29.80
N VAL A 117 13.14 1.98 29.69
CA VAL A 117 14.24 2.94 29.53
C VAL A 117 14.05 3.80 28.28
N PHE A 118 13.67 3.21 27.14
CA PHE A 118 13.42 3.98 25.92
C PHE A 118 12.16 4.85 25.98
N LYS A 119 11.14 4.40 26.71
CA LYS A 119 9.95 5.22 27.00
C LYS A 119 10.36 6.50 27.72
N ASP A 120 11.16 6.39 28.78
CA ASP A 120 11.60 7.53 29.60
C ASP A 120 12.62 8.41 28.85
N TYR A 121 13.60 7.80 28.20
CA TYR A 121 14.65 8.49 27.42
C TYR A 121 14.07 9.33 26.26
N SER A 122 12.96 8.90 25.66
CA SER A 122 12.38 9.58 24.52
C SER A 122 11.69 10.91 24.86
N ASN A 123 11.58 11.33 26.13
CA ASN A 123 10.86 12.54 26.55
C ASN A 123 9.47 12.68 25.87
N ASN A 124 8.72 11.58 25.78
CA ASN A 124 7.42 11.48 25.09
C ASN A 124 7.42 11.65 23.56
N SER A 125 8.57 11.81 22.90
CA SER A 125 8.65 11.90 21.43
C SER A 125 8.34 10.58 20.72
N MET A 126 8.61 9.44 21.38
CA MET A 126 8.26 8.10 20.91
C MET A 126 7.42 7.39 21.97
N LYS A 127 6.22 6.94 21.58
CA LYS A 127 5.35 6.15 22.45
C LYS A 127 5.73 4.67 22.35
N VAL A 128 6.19 4.08 23.45
CA VAL A 128 6.60 2.68 23.52
C VAL A 128 5.54 1.90 24.29
N VAL A 129 4.89 0.95 23.62
CA VAL A 129 3.86 0.08 24.19
C VAL A 129 4.32 -1.37 24.15
N SER A 130 4.08 -2.10 25.23
CA SER A 130 4.31 -3.55 25.31
C SER A 130 2.99 -4.27 25.49
N LEU A 131 2.60 -5.04 24.48
CA LEU A 131 1.35 -5.79 24.43
C LEU A 131 1.65 -7.26 24.75
N LYS A 132 1.05 -7.76 25.83
CA LYS A 132 1.04 -9.18 26.16
C LYS A 132 -0.23 -9.80 25.62
N ILE A 133 -0.11 -10.55 24.52
CA ILE A 133 -1.25 -11.10 23.78
C ILE A 133 -1.44 -12.58 24.11
N PRO A 134 -2.69 -13.07 24.33
CA PRO A 134 -3.00 -14.50 24.48
C PRO A 134 -2.48 -15.35 23.33
N ILE A 135 -2.54 -16.68 23.47
CA ILE A 135 -2.12 -17.59 22.41
C ILE A 135 -2.99 -17.35 21.17
N ILE A 136 -2.34 -17.06 20.05
CA ILE A 136 -3.03 -16.66 18.83
C ILE A 136 -3.52 -17.91 18.09
N TYR A 137 -4.79 -17.95 17.71
CA TYR A 137 -5.39 -18.98 16.85
C TYR A 137 -6.07 -18.35 15.62
N GLY A 138 -6.35 -19.14 14.57
CA GLY A 138 -6.84 -18.60 13.30
C GLY A 138 -6.35 -19.36 12.05
N GLU A 139 -6.77 -18.88 10.88
CA GLU A 139 -6.39 -19.43 9.58
C GLU A 139 -4.93 -19.12 9.21
N GLY A 140 -4.28 -19.98 8.41
CA GLY A 140 -2.90 -19.79 7.94
C GLY A 140 -1.80 -20.19 8.93
N LEU A 141 -2.16 -20.68 10.12
CA LEU A 141 -1.23 -20.94 11.22
C LEU A 141 -0.50 -22.29 11.19
N ALA A 142 -0.59 -23.05 10.08
CA ALA A 142 -0.09 -24.43 9.99
C ALA A 142 1.42 -24.63 10.26
N GLU A 143 2.23 -23.56 10.22
CA GLU A 143 3.70 -23.63 10.43
C GLU A 143 4.24 -22.65 11.49
N ASP A 144 3.43 -21.72 12.00
CA ASP A 144 3.90 -20.57 12.80
C ASP A 144 3.57 -20.64 14.31
N PHE A 145 2.95 -21.73 14.77
CA PHE A 145 2.50 -21.83 16.17
C PHE A 145 3.63 -22.03 17.19
N VAL A 146 3.52 -21.26 18.27
CA VAL A 146 4.24 -21.45 19.55
C VAL A 146 3.71 -22.67 20.28
N ASP A 147 2.39 -22.80 20.28
CA ASP A 147 1.72 -23.87 20.97
C ASP A 147 1.42 -25.03 20.02
N LYS A 148 2.45 -25.84 19.76
CA LYS A 148 2.32 -27.08 18.97
C LYS A 148 1.24 -28.03 19.52
N THR A 149 0.80 -27.85 20.77
CA THR A 149 -0.18 -28.75 21.40
C THR A 149 -1.53 -28.74 20.70
N LEU A 150 -2.01 -27.60 20.19
CA LEU A 150 -3.29 -27.56 19.48
C LEU A 150 -3.25 -28.40 18.19
N PHE A 151 -2.15 -28.31 17.43
CA PHE A 151 -1.94 -29.18 16.27
C PHE A 151 -1.79 -30.64 16.64
N ILE A 152 -1.07 -30.95 17.72
CA ILE A 152 -0.95 -32.33 18.22
C ILE A 152 -2.34 -32.90 18.54
N ILE A 153 -3.23 -32.11 19.15
CA ILE A 153 -4.63 -32.51 19.39
C ILE A 153 -5.35 -32.79 18.06
N MET A 154 -5.28 -31.87 17.11
CA MET A 154 -5.92 -32.04 15.80
C MET A 154 -5.36 -33.25 15.03
N ASP A 155 -4.04 -33.46 15.03
CA ASP A 155 -3.38 -34.60 14.39
C ASP A 155 -3.79 -35.92 15.04
N ASN A 156 -3.81 -35.97 16.38
CA ASN A 156 -4.25 -37.17 17.10
C ASN A 156 -5.71 -37.51 16.80
N LEU A 157 -6.60 -36.51 16.72
CA LEU A 157 -7.99 -36.68 16.30
C LEU A 157 -8.10 -37.20 14.85
N ILE A 158 -7.30 -36.67 13.93
CA ILE A 158 -7.27 -37.12 12.53
C ILE A 158 -6.73 -38.56 12.41
N GLU A 159 -5.78 -38.94 13.27
CA GLU A 159 -5.22 -40.30 13.35
C GLU A 159 -6.12 -41.27 14.14
N GLY A 160 -7.22 -40.81 14.75
CA GLY A 160 -8.13 -41.63 15.54
C GLY A 160 -7.54 -42.10 16.87
N LYS A 161 -6.52 -41.41 17.40
CA LYS A 161 -5.93 -41.71 18.70
C LYS A 161 -6.83 -41.20 19.82
N ASN A 162 -7.15 -42.07 20.78
CA ASN A 162 -7.87 -41.69 21.98
C ASN A 162 -6.87 -41.35 23.08
N ILE A 163 -6.70 -40.06 23.39
CA ILE A 163 -5.69 -39.56 24.33
C ILE A 163 -6.40 -38.70 25.36
N THR A 164 -6.09 -38.93 26.63
CA THR A 164 -6.52 -38.08 27.73
C THR A 164 -5.58 -36.89 27.84
N TYR A 165 -6.13 -35.69 27.78
CA TYR A 165 -5.37 -34.45 27.88
C TYR A 165 -5.44 -33.88 29.30
N ASP A 166 -4.35 -33.24 29.72
CA ASP A 166 -4.27 -32.58 31.02
C ASP A 166 -5.28 -31.42 31.12
N ASP A 167 -5.97 -31.35 32.26
CA ASP A 167 -6.99 -30.34 32.58
C ASP A 167 -6.47 -29.27 33.56
N THR A 168 -5.25 -29.44 34.10
CA THR A 168 -4.69 -28.54 35.12
C THR A 168 -4.20 -27.22 34.53
N LEU A 169 -3.49 -27.27 33.39
CA LEU A 169 -2.94 -26.07 32.76
C LEU A 169 -3.98 -25.39 31.88
N ARG A 170 -4.46 -24.22 32.31
CA ARG A 170 -5.38 -23.39 31.52
C ARG A 170 -4.64 -22.28 30.76
N ARG A 171 -4.99 -22.13 29.49
CA ARG A 171 -4.38 -21.18 28.55
C ARG A 171 -5.45 -20.28 27.94
N ARG A 172 -5.03 -19.06 27.60
CA ARG A 172 -5.91 -18.07 26.99
C ARG A 172 -5.66 -18.00 25.50
N TYR A 173 -6.72 -17.79 24.74
CA TYR A 173 -6.67 -17.78 23.28
C TYR A 173 -7.33 -16.54 22.69
N ILE A 174 -6.74 -15.98 21.64
CA ILE A 174 -7.28 -14.85 20.89
C ILE A 174 -7.17 -15.11 19.39
N HIS A 175 -8.18 -14.70 18.64
CA HIS A 175 -8.15 -14.89 17.20
C HIS A 175 -7.13 -13.93 16.55
N VAL A 176 -6.45 -14.37 15.49
CA VAL A 176 -5.41 -13.59 14.80
C VAL A 176 -5.90 -12.22 14.31
N ASN A 177 -7.15 -12.15 13.85
CA ASN A 177 -7.75 -10.89 13.42
C ASN A 177 -8.01 -9.95 14.62
N ASP A 178 -8.43 -10.47 15.77
CA ASP A 178 -8.62 -9.67 16.98
C ASP A 178 -7.28 -9.19 17.55
N ALA A 179 -6.24 -10.04 17.49
CA ALA A 179 -4.87 -9.64 17.83
C ALA A 179 -4.33 -8.52 16.91
N SER A 180 -4.67 -8.56 15.62
CA SER A 180 -4.33 -7.49 14.68
C SER A 180 -5.06 -6.17 14.98
N GLU A 181 -6.32 -6.25 15.43
CA GLU A 181 -7.08 -5.07 15.86
C GLU A 181 -6.45 -4.45 17.11
N VAL A 182 -6.05 -5.28 18.07
CA VAL A 182 -5.33 -4.83 19.27
C VAL A 182 -4.07 -4.04 18.92
N ALA A 183 -3.26 -4.52 17.98
CA ALA A 183 -2.07 -3.81 17.52
C ALA A 183 -2.43 -2.45 16.90
N TYR A 184 -3.50 -2.40 16.09
CA TYR A 184 -3.98 -1.17 15.48
C TYR A 184 -4.54 -0.17 16.52
N LEU A 185 -5.37 -0.62 17.46
CA LEU A 185 -5.91 0.23 18.53
C LEU A 185 -4.79 0.79 19.40
N SER A 186 -3.75 0.00 19.67
CA SER A 186 -2.58 0.45 20.42
C SER A 186 -1.86 1.62 19.73
N PHE A 187 -1.77 1.57 18.40
CA PHE A 187 -1.28 2.69 17.59
C PHE A 187 -2.26 3.88 17.63
N LYS A 188 -3.55 3.65 17.34
CA LYS A 188 -4.58 4.68 17.20
C LYS A 188 -4.74 5.52 18.47
N TYR A 189 -4.74 4.88 19.64
CA TYR A 189 -4.87 5.53 20.94
C TYR A 189 -3.52 5.97 21.53
N SER A 190 -2.42 5.83 20.77
CA SER A 190 -1.06 6.22 21.20
C SER A 190 -0.69 5.69 22.58
N LEU A 191 -0.96 4.40 22.81
CA LEU A 191 -0.65 3.75 24.07
C LEU A 191 0.86 3.80 24.34
N ASN A 192 1.22 3.93 25.61
CA ASN A 192 2.61 4.17 26.03
C ASN A 192 2.97 3.39 27.30
N ASP A 193 2.43 2.18 27.45
CA ASP A 193 2.62 1.39 28.66
C ASP A 193 2.59 -0.11 28.37
N LYS A 194 2.73 -0.91 29.42
CA LYS A 194 2.43 -2.35 29.36
C LYS A 194 0.91 -2.56 29.42
N TYR A 195 0.41 -3.41 28.53
CA TYR A 195 -0.98 -3.85 28.54
C TYR A 195 -1.06 -5.36 28.40
N THR A 196 -1.88 -5.98 29.25
CA THR A 196 -2.21 -7.39 29.13
C THR A 196 -3.53 -7.56 28.42
N ILE A 197 -3.50 -8.17 27.25
CA ILE A 197 -4.69 -8.26 26.40
C ILE A 197 -5.61 -9.35 26.95
N PRO A 198 -6.88 -9.03 27.18
CA PRO A 198 -7.82 -9.98 27.73
C PRO A 198 -8.23 -11.02 26.69
N SER A 199 -8.69 -12.16 27.20
CA SER A 199 -9.38 -13.19 26.41
C SER A 199 -10.61 -13.63 27.16
N ASN A 200 -11.71 -13.86 26.42
CA ASN A 200 -12.96 -14.33 27.01
C ASN A 200 -12.91 -15.77 27.51
N TYR A 201 -11.91 -16.56 27.11
CA TYR A 201 -11.84 -17.99 27.39
C TYR A 201 -10.48 -18.40 27.97
N SER A 202 -10.54 -19.12 29.09
CA SER A 202 -9.40 -19.83 29.69
C SER A 202 -9.65 -21.32 29.52
N LEU A 203 -8.93 -21.96 28.62
CA LEU A 203 -9.18 -23.33 28.17
C LEU A 203 -8.00 -24.24 28.52
N SER A 204 -8.30 -25.43 29.03
CA SER A 204 -7.32 -26.52 29.12
C SER A 204 -7.18 -27.25 27.78
N LEU A 205 -6.18 -28.12 27.67
CA LEU A 205 -6.03 -29.00 26.51
C LEU A 205 -7.24 -29.93 26.35
N ASN A 206 -7.81 -30.40 27.46
CA ASN A 206 -9.02 -31.21 27.46
C ASN A 206 -10.23 -30.44 26.92
N ASN A 207 -10.39 -29.17 27.30
CA ASN A 207 -11.46 -28.32 26.75
C ASN A 207 -11.33 -28.14 25.23
N LEU A 208 -10.11 -27.94 24.72
CA LEU A 208 -9.86 -27.84 23.27
C LEU A 208 -10.21 -29.14 22.54
N TYR A 209 -9.85 -30.29 23.10
CA TYR A 209 -10.24 -31.61 22.57
C TYR A 209 -11.77 -31.78 22.52
N ASN A 210 -12.47 -31.36 23.57
CA ASN A 210 -13.93 -31.45 23.64
C ASN A 210 -14.63 -30.53 22.63
N ILE A 211 -14.13 -29.30 22.43
CA ILE A 211 -14.62 -28.37 21.39
C ILE A 211 -14.47 -28.99 20.00
N LEU A 212 -13.33 -29.64 19.72
CA LEU A 212 -13.04 -30.25 18.43
C LEU A 212 -13.85 -31.52 18.16
N THR A 213 -14.23 -32.27 19.19
CA THR A 213 -15.04 -33.49 19.08
C THR A 213 -16.55 -33.22 19.07
N GLY A 214 -16.97 -31.98 19.36
CA GLY A 214 -18.39 -31.60 19.40
C GLY A 214 -19.12 -32.13 20.64
N ASN A 215 -18.40 -32.63 21.65
CA ASN A 215 -18.98 -33.06 22.91
C ASN A 215 -19.49 -31.83 23.67
N LYS A 216 -20.77 -31.85 24.07
CA LYS A 216 -21.33 -30.81 24.95
C LYS A 216 -20.69 -30.93 26.32
N TYR A 217 -19.90 -29.93 26.67
CA TYR A 217 -19.32 -29.77 28.00
C TYR A 217 -19.84 -28.48 28.63
N ASP A 218 -20.05 -28.52 29.95
CA ASP A 218 -20.10 -27.32 30.77
C ASP A 218 -18.71 -26.72 30.79
N LEU A 219 -18.47 -25.79 29.87
CA LEU A 219 -17.37 -24.85 30.04
C LEU A 219 -17.67 -24.12 31.34
N ASN A 220 -16.89 -24.39 32.39
CA ASN A 220 -16.76 -23.46 33.51
C ASN A 220 -16.26 -22.15 32.91
N ILE A 221 -17.20 -21.31 32.47
CA ILE A 221 -17.00 -19.88 32.32
C ILE A 221 -16.55 -19.49 33.71
N ASP A 222 -15.27 -19.09 33.85
CA ASP A 222 -14.80 -18.51 35.10
C ASP A 222 -15.65 -17.25 35.32
N GLU A 223 -16.75 -17.38 36.08
CA GLU A 223 -17.69 -16.31 36.39
C GLU A 223 -17.06 -15.23 37.26
N ASN A 224 -15.79 -15.42 37.67
CA ASN A 224 -14.90 -14.38 38.15
C ASN A 224 -14.53 -13.40 37.02
N LYS A 225 -15.55 -12.73 36.48
CA LYS A 225 -15.52 -11.66 35.46
C LYS A 225 -14.64 -10.46 35.85
N ASN A 226 -14.11 -10.40 37.08
CA ASN A 226 -13.55 -9.18 37.65
C ASN A 226 -12.03 -9.14 37.87
N ASN A 227 -11.29 -10.26 37.78
CA ASN A 227 -9.85 -10.24 38.15
C ASN A 227 -8.86 -10.32 36.97
N PHE A 228 -9.33 -10.46 35.72
CA PHE A 228 -8.47 -10.98 34.65
C PHE A 228 -8.35 -10.11 33.39
N TYR A 229 -9.09 -9.00 33.33
CA TYR A 229 -8.93 -7.98 32.32
C TYR A 229 -7.90 -6.97 32.82
N ASP A 230 -6.88 -6.67 32.02
CA ASP A 230 -6.24 -5.37 32.17
C ASP A 230 -7.28 -4.33 31.71
N TYR A 231 -8.12 -3.90 32.66
CA TYR A 231 -9.18 -2.93 32.41
C TYR A 231 -8.61 -1.72 31.70
N LYS A 232 -7.35 -1.36 31.96
CA LYS A 232 -6.64 -0.25 31.33
C LYS A 232 -6.64 -0.33 29.81
N PHE A 233 -6.50 -1.51 29.20
CA PHE A 233 -6.55 -1.62 27.74
C PHE A 233 -7.97 -1.38 27.21
N ILE A 234 -8.97 -2.04 27.82
CA ILE A 234 -10.37 -1.92 27.39
C ILE A 234 -10.91 -0.51 27.62
N THR A 235 -10.64 0.10 28.78
CA THR A 235 -11.09 1.46 29.10
C THR A 235 -10.52 2.46 28.11
N ASN A 236 -9.27 2.28 27.70
CA ASN A 236 -8.59 3.21 26.81
C ASN A 236 -8.98 3.02 25.34
N THR A 237 -9.32 1.80 24.91
CA THR A 237 -9.48 1.45 23.48
C THR A 237 -10.88 1.02 23.08
N LYS A 238 -11.76 0.71 24.05
CA LYS A 238 -13.09 0.11 23.85
C LYS A 238 -13.06 -1.23 23.08
N PHE A 239 -11.94 -1.96 23.14
CA PHE A 239 -11.77 -3.24 22.47
C PHE A 239 -12.80 -4.29 22.93
N LYS A 240 -13.32 -5.05 21.96
CA LYS A 240 -14.20 -6.21 22.17
C LYS A 240 -13.79 -7.32 21.21
N GLU A 241 -13.60 -8.53 21.73
CA GLU A 241 -13.32 -9.70 20.89
C GLU A 241 -14.51 -10.00 19.97
N LYS A 242 -14.23 -10.19 18.69
CA LYS A 242 -15.25 -10.49 17.67
C LYS A 242 -15.37 -11.99 17.42
N TYR A 243 -14.27 -12.72 17.48
CA TYR A 243 -14.20 -14.13 17.10
C TYR A 243 -14.16 -15.02 18.34
N SER A 244 -15.13 -15.93 18.46
CA SER A 244 -15.20 -16.89 19.56
C SER A 244 -14.52 -18.20 19.17
N ILE A 245 -13.59 -18.65 20.02
CA ILE A 245 -12.86 -19.90 19.79
C ILE A 245 -13.80 -21.12 19.72
N LEU A 246 -14.93 -21.08 20.43
CA LEU A 246 -15.93 -22.15 20.40
C LEU A 246 -16.56 -22.35 19.02
N LYS A 247 -16.68 -21.27 18.23
CA LYS A 247 -17.27 -21.30 16.89
C LYS A 247 -16.23 -21.51 15.80
N GLU A 248 -15.10 -20.81 15.91
CA GLU A 248 -14.07 -20.78 14.87
C GLU A 248 -13.18 -22.03 14.87
N LEU A 249 -12.88 -22.60 16.04
CA LEU A 249 -11.95 -23.73 16.14
C LEU A 249 -12.43 -24.99 15.40
N PRO A 250 -13.73 -25.40 15.48
CA PRO A 250 -14.24 -26.52 14.68
C PRO A 250 -14.12 -26.27 13.16
N ILE A 251 -14.34 -25.03 12.70
CA ILE A 251 -14.23 -24.66 11.29
C ILE A 251 -12.79 -24.80 10.81
N ILE A 252 -11.83 -24.28 11.61
CA ILE A 252 -10.40 -24.41 11.33
C ILE A 252 -9.99 -25.89 11.26
N TYR A 253 -10.52 -26.71 12.17
CA TYR A 253 -10.23 -28.15 12.20
C TYR A 253 -10.72 -28.90 10.96
N GLU A 254 -11.95 -28.67 10.50
CA GLU A 254 -12.43 -29.32 9.27
C GLU A 254 -11.62 -28.91 8.04
N ARG A 255 -11.22 -27.64 7.93
CA ARG A 255 -10.31 -27.20 6.86
C ARG A 255 -8.93 -27.86 6.96
N TYR A 256 -8.36 -27.95 8.17
CA TYR A 256 -7.08 -28.59 8.40
C TYR A 256 -7.09 -30.07 8.02
N LYS A 257 -8.13 -30.80 8.45
CA LYS A 257 -8.38 -32.21 8.11
C LYS A 257 -8.44 -32.44 6.60
N ASN A 258 -9.09 -31.56 5.85
CA ASN A 258 -9.13 -31.62 4.38
C ASN A 258 -7.74 -31.40 3.75
N SER A 259 -6.98 -30.41 4.25
CA SER A 259 -5.62 -30.15 3.76
C SER A 259 -4.65 -31.31 4.01
N ILE A 260 -4.80 -32.04 5.13
CA ILE A 260 -3.99 -33.23 5.43
C ILE A 260 -4.38 -34.39 4.52
N LYS A 261 -5.67 -34.60 4.24
CA LYS A 261 -6.12 -35.65 3.31
C LYS A 261 -5.53 -35.46 1.92
N GLU A 262 -5.47 -34.21 1.43
CA GLU A 262 -4.81 -33.86 0.17
C GLU A 262 -3.28 -34.07 0.23
N LYS A 263 -2.62 -33.61 1.29
CA LYS A 263 -1.18 -33.82 1.48
C LYS A 263 -0.81 -35.30 1.65
N LYS A 264 -1.65 -36.14 2.26
CA LYS A 264 -1.44 -37.60 2.40
C LYS A 264 -1.57 -38.32 1.05
N LYS A 265 -2.44 -37.86 0.14
CA LYS A 265 -2.44 -38.32 -1.27
C LYS A 265 -1.11 -38.01 -2.00
N ILE A 266 -0.45 -36.90 -1.65
CA ILE A 266 0.83 -36.46 -2.24
C ILE A 266 2.07 -37.07 -1.52
N LYS A 267 1.94 -37.48 -0.24
CA LYS A 267 3.05 -37.92 0.63
C LYS A 267 3.20 -39.45 0.78
N SER A 268 2.61 -40.29 -0.06
CA SER A 268 2.88 -41.75 -0.07
C SER A 268 4.31 -42.14 -0.50
N ASN A 269 5.25 -41.20 -0.56
CA ASN A 269 6.66 -41.45 -0.85
C ASN A 269 7.48 -41.69 0.45
N LYS A 270 7.36 -42.91 1.00
CA LYS A 270 8.26 -43.48 2.04
C LYS A 270 9.76 -43.41 1.66
N TYR A 271 10.07 -43.14 0.40
CA TYR A 271 11.41 -43.04 -0.18
C TYR A 271 12.32 -41.91 0.36
N LYS A 272 11.80 -40.82 0.93
CA LYS A 272 12.64 -39.67 1.35
C LYS A 272 13.37 -39.84 2.69
N LYS A 273 12.78 -40.55 3.67
CA LYS A 273 13.44 -40.79 4.97
C LYS A 273 14.56 -41.84 4.87
N LEU A 274 14.31 -42.94 4.15
CA LEU A 274 15.30 -43.99 3.91
C LEU A 274 16.54 -43.48 3.15
N LYS A 275 16.35 -42.61 2.15
CA LYS A 275 17.43 -41.99 1.36
C LYS A 275 18.37 -41.12 2.21
N ARG A 276 17.88 -40.50 3.29
CA ARG A 276 18.68 -39.60 4.15
C ARG A 276 19.56 -40.36 5.13
N PHE A 277 19.08 -41.52 5.61
CA PHE A 277 19.85 -42.45 6.45
C PHE A 277 20.92 -43.19 5.63
N LEU A 278 20.57 -43.72 4.46
CA LEU A 278 21.51 -44.35 3.52
C LEU A 278 22.68 -43.43 3.14
N LYS A 279 22.44 -42.10 3.05
CA LYS A 279 23.48 -41.12 2.73
C LYS A 279 24.55 -40.97 3.84
N HIS A 280 24.19 -41.21 5.11
CA HIS A 280 25.13 -41.14 6.23
C HIS A 280 25.94 -42.45 6.39
N CYS A 281 25.36 -43.60 6.03
CA CYS A 281 26.04 -44.89 6.10
C CYS A 281 26.96 -45.18 4.90
N LYS A 282 26.71 -44.53 3.76
CA LYS A 282 27.51 -44.67 2.52
C LYS A 282 29.04 -44.69 2.73
N PRO A 283 29.68 -43.71 3.42
CA PRO A 283 31.13 -43.68 3.57
C PRO A 283 31.70 -44.91 4.30
N TYR A 284 30.98 -45.42 5.31
CA TYR A 284 31.42 -46.59 6.08
C TYR A 284 31.32 -47.88 5.26
N VAL A 285 30.25 -48.02 4.48
CA VAL A 285 30.06 -49.17 3.59
C VAL A 285 31.14 -49.20 2.50
N GLU A 286 31.41 -48.07 1.86
CA GLU A 286 32.46 -48.01 0.83
C GLU A 286 33.85 -48.28 1.40
N ASN A 287 34.14 -47.81 2.61
CA ASN A 287 35.40 -48.08 3.31
C ASN A 287 35.57 -49.59 3.56
N ILE A 288 34.54 -50.26 4.06
CA ILE A 288 34.55 -51.72 4.30
C ILE A 288 34.69 -52.50 2.99
N VAL A 289 33.95 -52.13 1.94
CA VAL A 289 34.03 -52.80 0.64
C VAL A 289 35.43 -52.66 0.04
N LEU A 290 36.02 -51.46 0.10
CA LEU A 290 37.37 -51.24 -0.40
C LEU A 290 38.42 -51.98 0.42
N PHE A 291 38.24 -52.07 1.75
CA PHE A 291 39.09 -52.91 2.60
C PHE A 291 39.02 -54.39 2.22
N ILE A 292 37.83 -54.92 1.95
CA ILE A 292 37.65 -56.32 1.51
C ILE A 292 38.43 -56.57 0.21
N LEU A 293 38.35 -55.64 -0.75
CA LEU A 293 39.11 -55.73 -2.00
C LEU A 293 40.62 -55.71 -1.74
N VAL A 294 41.10 -54.84 -0.85
CA VAL A 294 42.51 -54.76 -0.45
C VAL A 294 42.96 -56.04 0.25
N TYR A 295 42.13 -56.61 1.12
CA TYR A 295 42.39 -57.87 1.82
C TYR A 295 42.61 -59.01 0.81
N PHE A 296 41.67 -59.22 -0.12
CA PHE A 296 41.79 -60.25 -1.14
C PHE A 296 42.95 -60.00 -2.11
N GLY A 297 43.12 -58.75 -2.56
CA GLY A 297 44.24 -58.36 -3.42
C GLY A 297 45.59 -58.67 -2.77
N SER A 298 45.73 -58.37 -1.46
CA SER A 298 46.95 -58.64 -0.71
C SER A 298 47.24 -60.13 -0.46
N LYS A 299 46.23 -61.01 -0.56
CA LYS A 299 46.41 -62.47 -0.51
C LYS A 299 46.77 -63.08 -1.86
N MET A 300 46.28 -62.51 -2.95
CA MET A 300 46.54 -62.98 -4.32
C MET A 300 47.96 -62.61 -4.79
N ILE A 301 48.56 -61.58 -4.21
CA ILE A 301 49.94 -61.18 -4.49
C ILE A 301 50.86 -62.03 -3.60
N SER A 302 51.33 -63.16 -4.15
CA SER A 302 52.31 -64.02 -3.48
C SER A 302 53.67 -63.33 -3.33
N PRO A 303 54.44 -63.63 -2.25
CA PRO A 303 55.79 -63.11 -2.07
C PRO A 303 56.74 -63.79 -3.07
N GLY A 304 56.85 -63.21 -4.27
CA GLY A 304 57.68 -63.74 -5.35
C GLY A 304 57.60 -62.96 -6.67
N ASP A 305 56.50 -62.25 -6.93
CA ASP A 305 56.35 -61.44 -8.14
C ASP A 305 56.91 -60.02 -7.96
N SER A 306 58.07 -59.77 -8.56
CA SER A 306 58.94 -58.61 -8.37
C SER A 306 58.37 -57.26 -8.82
N ILE A 307 57.26 -57.23 -9.56
CA ILE A 307 56.68 -55.99 -10.08
C ILE A 307 55.61 -55.41 -9.12
N PHE A 308 54.91 -56.26 -8.35
CA PHE A 308 53.89 -55.84 -7.40
C PHE A 308 54.38 -55.73 -5.96
N SER A 309 55.61 -56.17 -5.65
CA SER A 309 56.22 -56.01 -4.32
C SER A 309 56.63 -54.56 -4.00
N VAL A 310 56.66 -53.67 -5.00
CA VAL A 310 57.09 -52.26 -4.84
C VAL A 310 55.94 -51.33 -4.44
N VAL A 311 54.70 -51.69 -4.75
CA VAL A 311 53.53 -50.83 -4.53
C VAL A 311 52.67 -51.35 -3.39
N ASP A 312 52.66 -50.63 -2.28
CA ASP A 312 51.83 -50.97 -1.13
C ASP A 312 50.36 -50.57 -1.34
N ILE A 313 49.53 -51.56 -1.69
CA ILE A 313 48.10 -51.38 -1.92
C ILE A 313 47.38 -50.87 -0.66
N LYS A 314 47.88 -51.16 0.55
CA LYS A 314 47.29 -50.68 1.81
C LYS A 314 47.50 -49.17 1.95
N LEU A 315 48.65 -48.65 1.51
CA LEU A 315 48.91 -47.20 1.45
C LEU A 315 47.98 -46.50 0.45
N ILE A 316 47.81 -47.05 -0.75
CA ILE A 316 46.90 -46.49 -1.76
C ILE A 316 45.48 -46.41 -1.20
N TYR A 317 45.02 -47.48 -0.54
CA TYR A 317 43.72 -47.51 0.12
C TYR A 317 43.54 -46.40 1.17
N ILE A 318 44.52 -46.23 2.06
CA ILE A 318 44.51 -45.15 3.07
C ILE A 318 44.43 -43.78 2.40
N ILE A 319 45.24 -43.55 1.36
CA ILE A 319 45.27 -42.27 0.64
C ILE A 319 43.93 -41.99 -0.05
N VAL A 320 43.37 -42.95 -0.78
CA VAL A 320 42.10 -42.79 -1.51
C VAL A 320 40.96 -42.47 -0.54
N ILE A 321 40.82 -43.25 0.54
CA ILE A 321 39.78 -43.01 1.54
C ILE A 321 40.00 -41.68 2.26
N GLY A 322 41.24 -41.34 2.60
CA GLY A 322 41.56 -40.07 3.25
C GLY A 322 41.25 -38.85 2.39
N ILE A 323 41.53 -38.91 1.08
CA ILE A 323 41.19 -37.82 0.15
C ILE A 323 39.67 -37.68 0.02
N VAL A 324 38.95 -38.77 -0.19
CA VAL A 324 37.50 -38.74 -0.48
C VAL A 324 36.67 -38.43 0.77
N TYR A 325 37.03 -39.00 1.92
CA TYR A 325 36.18 -39.03 3.10
C TYR A 325 36.76 -38.34 4.35
N GLY A 326 38.00 -37.86 4.29
CA GLY A 326 38.60 -37.07 5.37
C GLY A 326 39.17 -37.90 6.51
N SER A 327 39.51 -37.23 7.62
CA SER A 327 40.28 -37.83 8.72
C SER A 327 39.61 -39.02 9.39
N LYS A 328 38.29 -38.94 9.62
CA LYS A 328 37.54 -40.01 10.32
C LYS A 328 37.62 -41.35 9.61
N GLN A 329 37.47 -41.35 8.28
CA GLN A 329 37.54 -42.60 7.50
C GLN A 329 38.98 -43.01 7.21
N SER A 330 39.89 -42.04 7.05
CA SER A 330 41.33 -42.30 6.92
C SER A 330 41.89 -43.04 8.13
N LEU A 331 41.49 -42.65 9.35
CA LEU A 331 41.90 -43.32 10.59
C LEU A 331 41.38 -44.76 10.67
N ILE A 332 40.14 -45.00 10.26
CA ILE A 332 39.56 -46.36 10.19
C ILE A 332 40.31 -47.19 9.16
N ALA A 333 40.58 -46.64 7.98
CA ALA A 333 41.37 -47.30 6.94
C ALA A 333 42.79 -47.63 7.41
N THR A 334 43.43 -46.69 8.10
CA THR A 334 44.75 -46.88 8.73
C THR A 334 44.74 -48.01 9.74
N PHE A 335 43.76 -48.02 10.65
CA PHE A 335 43.61 -49.07 11.65
C PHE A 335 43.40 -50.44 11.00
N LEU A 336 42.52 -50.53 10.01
CA LEU A 336 42.27 -51.76 9.25
C LEU A 336 43.52 -52.25 8.49
N SER A 337 44.29 -51.35 7.90
CA SER A 337 45.56 -51.66 7.22
C SER A 337 46.64 -52.15 8.19
N CYS A 338 46.74 -51.54 9.37
CA CYS A 338 47.64 -51.99 10.43
C CYS A 338 47.23 -53.37 10.96
N ALA A 339 45.94 -53.59 11.21
CA ALA A 339 45.41 -54.88 11.64
C ALA A 339 45.65 -55.97 10.60
N LEU A 340 45.52 -55.64 9.31
CA LEU A 340 45.80 -56.55 8.21
C LEU A 340 47.29 -56.91 8.13
N LEU A 341 48.19 -55.93 8.29
CA LEU A 341 49.64 -56.17 8.31
C LEU A 341 50.02 -57.09 9.47
N ILE A 342 49.47 -56.84 10.66
CA ILE A 342 49.71 -57.68 11.84
C ILE A 342 49.19 -59.11 11.62
N GLY A 343 47.97 -59.26 11.09
CA GLY A 343 47.39 -60.57 10.79
C GLY A 343 48.23 -61.38 9.78
N GLN A 344 48.70 -60.74 8.71
CA GLN A 344 49.57 -61.38 7.71
C GLN A 344 50.93 -61.79 8.28
N SER A 345 51.49 -61.02 9.21
CA SER A 345 52.74 -61.37 9.88
C SER A 345 52.55 -62.55 10.84
N LEU A 346 51.43 -62.62 11.54
CA LEU A 346 51.07 -63.77 12.38
C LEU A 346 50.87 -65.05 11.56
N ASP A 347 50.21 -64.96 10.40
CA ASP A 347 50.04 -66.09 9.47
C ASP A 347 51.39 -66.64 8.95
N ARG A 348 52.44 -65.80 8.94
CA ARG A 348 53.83 -66.18 8.60
C ARG A 348 54.64 -66.69 9.80
N GLY A 349 54.04 -66.81 10.98
CA GLY A 349 54.68 -67.28 12.20
C GLY A 349 55.51 -66.22 12.94
N ILE A 350 55.40 -64.93 12.59
CA ILE A 350 56.12 -63.84 13.25
C ILE A 350 55.34 -63.40 14.49
N SER A 351 55.99 -63.39 15.66
CA SER A 351 55.34 -62.96 16.91
C SER A 351 54.99 -61.46 16.89
N ILE A 352 53.95 -61.05 17.61
CA ILE A 352 53.53 -59.64 17.72
C ILE A 352 54.67 -58.74 18.21
N VAL A 353 55.50 -59.27 19.13
CA VAL A 353 56.65 -58.56 19.71
C VAL A 353 57.73 -58.38 18.64
N SER A 354 57.96 -59.39 17.81
CA SER A 354 58.91 -59.33 16.70
C SER A 354 58.52 -58.29 15.65
N ILE A 355 57.23 -58.07 15.38
CA ILE A 355 56.75 -57.03 14.44
C ILE A 355 57.16 -55.62 14.90
N LEU A 356 57.15 -55.37 16.21
CA LEU A 356 57.54 -54.09 16.80
C LEU A 356 59.07 -53.92 16.92
N VAL A 357 59.83 -55.02 16.94
CA VAL A 357 61.29 -55.02 17.05
C VAL A 357 61.96 -55.02 15.66
N LEU A 358 61.31 -55.56 14.63
CA LEU A 358 61.79 -55.55 13.25
C LEU A 358 61.64 -54.15 12.65
N ASN A 359 62.77 -53.56 12.25
CA ASN A 359 62.83 -52.19 11.69
C ASN A 359 61.89 -52.00 10.49
N GLU A 360 61.78 -52.98 9.59
CA GLU A 360 60.97 -52.84 8.37
C GLU A 360 59.45 -52.76 8.65
N SER A 361 58.93 -53.66 9.49
CA SER A 361 57.49 -53.70 9.80
C SER A 361 57.05 -52.51 10.66
N LEU A 362 57.92 -52.07 11.57
CA LEU A 362 57.68 -50.87 12.38
C LEU A 362 57.64 -49.60 11.50
N ILE A 363 58.57 -49.46 10.55
CA ILE A 363 58.60 -48.33 9.61
C ILE A 363 57.33 -48.31 8.74
N GLN A 364 56.85 -49.48 8.27
CA GLN A 364 55.60 -49.57 7.49
C GLN A 364 54.37 -49.14 8.30
N LEU A 365 54.24 -49.63 9.54
CA LEU A 365 53.15 -49.23 10.45
C LEU A 365 53.16 -47.72 10.73
N LEU A 366 54.33 -47.16 11.01
CA LEU A 366 54.50 -45.72 11.22
C LEU A 366 54.14 -44.92 9.96
N THR A 367 54.50 -45.42 8.78
CA THR A 367 54.16 -44.78 7.51
C THR A 367 52.66 -44.78 7.27
N TYR A 368 51.94 -45.87 7.56
CA TYR A 368 50.48 -45.90 7.45
C TYR A 368 49.82 -44.88 8.36
N VAL A 369 50.27 -44.79 9.61
CA VAL A 369 49.73 -43.83 10.59
C VAL A 369 50.01 -42.40 10.16
N LEU A 370 51.26 -42.09 9.77
CA LEU A 370 51.65 -40.75 9.34
C LEU A 370 50.88 -40.31 8.09
N VAL A 371 50.83 -41.16 7.05
CA VAL A 371 50.10 -40.87 5.81
C VAL A 371 48.60 -40.73 6.07
N GLY A 372 48.01 -41.64 6.85
CA GLY A 372 46.59 -41.60 7.17
C GLY A 372 46.18 -40.35 7.92
N VAL A 373 46.95 -39.92 8.92
CA VAL A 373 46.71 -38.68 9.66
C VAL A 373 46.93 -37.46 8.76
N TYR A 374 48.04 -37.41 8.02
CA TYR A 374 48.38 -36.26 7.17
C TYR A 374 47.36 -36.04 6.05
N VAL A 375 47.06 -37.07 5.26
CA VAL A 375 46.11 -37.00 4.14
C VAL A 375 44.70 -36.68 4.66
N GLY A 376 44.30 -37.31 5.76
CA GLY A 376 43.02 -37.06 6.41
C GLY A 376 42.87 -35.60 6.87
N TYR A 377 43.89 -35.05 7.53
CA TYR A 377 43.92 -33.66 7.99
C TYR A 377 43.88 -32.66 6.83
N VAL A 378 44.71 -32.86 5.80
CA VAL A 378 44.75 -31.98 4.63
C VAL A 378 43.42 -31.99 3.89
N SER A 379 42.77 -33.15 3.75
CA SER A 379 41.45 -33.25 3.13
C SER A 379 40.39 -32.49 3.94
N ASP A 380 40.34 -32.68 5.26
CA ASP A 380 39.39 -31.97 6.12
C ASP A 380 39.62 -30.44 6.09
N PHE A 381 40.87 -30.00 6.15
CA PHE A 381 41.22 -28.59 6.06
C PHE A 381 40.75 -27.96 4.74
N LYS A 382 41.01 -28.61 3.60
CA LYS A 382 40.53 -28.16 2.30
C LYS A 382 39.00 -28.14 2.24
N ASN A 383 38.32 -29.15 2.76
CA ASN A 383 36.86 -29.21 2.80
C ASN A 383 36.24 -28.09 3.65
N VAL A 384 36.88 -27.74 4.77
CA VAL A 384 36.48 -26.60 5.61
C VAL A 384 36.67 -25.29 4.84
N GLN A 385 37.83 -25.07 4.20
CA GLN A 385 38.06 -23.87 3.39
C GLN A 385 37.05 -23.73 2.26
N ILE A 386 36.79 -24.81 1.51
CA ILE A 386 35.79 -24.82 0.43
C ILE A 386 34.41 -24.48 0.98
N LYS A 387 34.04 -24.96 2.17
CA LYS A 387 32.76 -24.63 2.81
C LYS A 387 32.71 -23.14 3.19
N VAL A 388 33.79 -22.59 3.75
CA VAL A 388 33.89 -21.16 4.09
C VAL A 388 33.75 -20.31 2.82
N LEU A 389 34.54 -20.58 1.78
CA LEU A 389 34.48 -19.88 0.50
C LEU A 389 33.10 -19.98 -0.16
N LYS A 390 32.44 -21.14 -0.11
CA LYS A 390 31.07 -21.30 -0.60
C LYS A 390 30.05 -20.46 0.19
N ASN A 391 30.21 -20.36 1.50
CA ASN A 391 29.35 -19.53 2.33
C ASN A 391 29.58 -18.04 2.06
N GLU A 392 30.83 -17.63 1.87
CA GLU A 392 31.18 -16.25 1.50
C GLU A 392 30.62 -15.89 0.12
N ASN A 393 30.79 -16.76 -0.87
CA ASN A 393 30.26 -16.54 -2.21
C ASN A 393 28.71 -16.44 -2.20
N LYS A 394 28.05 -17.34 -1.47
CA LYS A 394 26.60 -17.26 -1.27
C LYS A 394 26.17 -15.97 -0.56
N LYS A 395 26.95 -15.49 0.40
CA LYS A 395 26.69 -14.20 1.07
C LYS A 395 26.83 -13.03 0.09
N GLN A 396 27.83 -13.07 -0.80
CA GLN A 396 28.00 -12.07 -1.86
C GLN A 396 26.84 -12.09 -2.85
N GLU A 397 26.37 -13.27 -3.28
CA GLU A 397 25.15 -13.41 -4.09
C GLU A 397 23.92 -12.81 -3.38
N ASP A 398 23.70 -13.16 -2.10
CA ASP A 398 22.60 -12.60 -1.30
C ASP A 398 22.69 -11.05 -1.16
N GLU A 399 23.90 -10.50 -1.10
CA GLU A 399 24.13 -9.04 -1.07
C GLU A 399 23.90 -8.39 -2.43
N TYR A 400 24.30 -9.04 -3.52
CA TYR A 400 24.06 -8.58 -4.89
C TYR A 400 22.56 -8.54 -5.18
N ASP A 401 21.83 -9.63 -4.92
CA ASP A 401 20.38 -9.70 -5.11
C ASP A 401 19.65 -8.60 -4.34
N PHE A 402 20.12 -8.32 -3.11
CA PHE A 402 19.57 -7.23 -2.30
C PHE A 402 19.85 -5.85 -2.90
N LEU A 403 21.06 -5.62 -3.41
CA LEU A 403 21.44 -4.36 -4.03
C LEU A 403 20.69 -4.12 -5.33
N GLU A 404 20.51 -5.16 -6.14
CA GLU A 404 19.74 -5.13 -7.39
C GLU A 404 18.27 -4.80 -7.11
N ASP A 405 17.64 -5.49 -6.15
CA ASP A 405 16.26 -5.20 -5.73
C ASP A 405 16.12 -3.76 -5.19
N LEU A 406 17.11 -3.28 -4.44
CA LEU A 406 17.12 -1.90 -3.95
C LEU A 406 17.27 -0.88 -5.08
N TYR A 407 18.13 -1.16 -6.06
CA TYR A 407 18.35 -0.33 -7.24
C TYR A 407 17.07 -0.22 -8.06
N ASN A 408 16.48 -1.35 -8.45
CA ASN A 408 15.26 -1.39 -9.25
C ASN A 408 14.12 -0.65 -8.55
N LYS A 409 13.90 -0.88 -7.25
CA LYS A 409 12.89 -0.14 -6.48
C LYS A 409 13.16 1.36 -6.39
N THR A 410 14.42 1.78 -6.36
CA THR A 410 14.79 3.21 -6.32
C THR A 410 14.59 3.85 -7.68
N TYR A 411 14.90 3.12 -8.75
CA TYR A 411 14.64 3.53 -10.12
C TYR A 411 13.14 3.73 -10.36
N ASP A 412 12.30 2.77 -9.95
CA ASP A 412 10.84 2.87 -10.08
C ASP A 412 10.26 4.05 -9.28
N GLU A 413 10.70 4.24 -8.03
CA GLU A 413 10.29 5.40 -7.21
C GLU A 413 10.75 6.72 -7.83
N LYS A 414 11.98 6.78 -8.39
CA LYS A 414 12.48 7.96 -9.10
C LYS A 414 11.61 8.27 -10.32
N LYS A 415 11.27 7.26 -11.12
CA LYS A 415 10.41 7.41 -12.30
C LYS A 415 9.01 7.91 -11.93
N GLU A 416 8.39 7.33 -10.89
CA GLU A 416 7.09 7.78 -10.38
C GLU A 416 7.14 9.24 -9.90
N LEU A 417 8.23 9.64 -9.24
CA LEU A 417 8.44 11.03 -8.83
C LEU A 417 8.67 11.97 -10.02
N GLU A 418 9.44 11.55 -11.02
CA GLU A 418 9.64 12.32 -12.26
C GLU A 418 8.31 12.53 -13.00
N GLU A 419 7.49 11.49 -13.14
CA GLU A 419 6.14 11.59 -13.72
C GLU A 419 5.25 12.55 -12.92
N LYS A 420 5.26 12.47 -11.58
CA LYS A 420 4.54 13.44 -10.73
C LYS A 420 5.06 14.86 -10.89
N VAL A 421 6.38 15.07 -10.94
CA VAL A 421 6.97 16.40 -11.11
C VAL A 421 6.62 16.96 -12.49
N LEU A 422 6.71 16.16 -13.55
CA LEU A 422 6.31 16.54 -14.91
C LEU A 422 4.84 16.93 -14.95
N SER A 423 3.95 16.11 -14.37
CA SER A 423 2.51 16.44 -14.28
C SER A 423 2.23 17.72 -13.46
N SER A 424 3.04 18.01 -12.44
CA SER A 424 2.89 19.21 -11.62
C SER A 424 3.44 20.47 -12.29
N LYS A 425 4.51 20.35 -13.08
CA LYS A 425 5.09 21.48 -13.85
C LYS A 425 4.14 21.90 -14.97
N ASP A 426 3.49 20.95 -15.64
CA ASP A 426 2.44 21.27 -16.62
C ASP A 426 1.29 22.05 -15.98
N SER A 427 0.95 21.75 -14.72
CA SER A 427 -0.16 22.42 -14.02
C SER A 427 0.09 23.92 -13.79
N PHE A 428 1.34 24.35 -13.55
CA PHE A 428 1.67 25.78 -13.42
C PHE A 428 1.67 26.52 -14.76
N GLY A 429 2.19 25.89 -15.82
CA GLY A 429 2.13 26.45 -17.18
C GLY A 429 0.69 26.63 -17.65
N LYS A 430 -0.16 25.63 -17.37
CA LYS A 430 -1.59 25.66 -17.63
C LYS A 430 -2.34 26.71 -16.81
N ILE A 431 -2.10 26.82 -15.49
CA ILE A 431 -2.73 27.88 -14.69
C ILE A 431 -2.30 29.28 -15.17
N TYR A 432 -1.04 29.45 -15.60
CA TYR A 432 -0.57 30.71 -16.16
C TYR A 432 -1.28 31.07 -17.48
N SER A 433 -1.52 30.11 -18.37
CA SER A 433 -2.30 30.36 -19.61
C SER A 433 -3.74 30.76 -19.29
N VAL A 434 -4.40 30.10 -18.33
CA VAL A 434 -5.72 30.49 -17.80
C VAL A 434 -5.74 31.95 -17.33
N VAL A 435 -4.78 32.36 -16.50
CA VAL A 435 -4.72 33.73 -15.98
C VAL A 435 -4.53 34.73 -17.11
N LYS A 436 -3.67 34.42 -18.09
CA LYS A 436 -3.40 35.30 -19.24
C LYS A 436 -4.62 35.46 -20.15
N GLU A 437 -5.38 34.39 -20.39
CA GLU A 437 -6.59 34.43 -21.23
C GLU A 437 -7.78 35.12 -20.55
N LEU A 438 -7.80 35.13 -19.22
CA LEU A 438 -8.80 35.81 -18.39
C LEU A 438 -8.40 37.25 -18.00
N ASP A 439 -7.26 37.77 -18.49
CA ASP A 439 -6.82 39.16 -18.25
C ASP A 439 -7.48 40.13 -19.26
N SER A 440 -8.78 40.36 -19.06
CA SER A 440 -9.58 41.33 -19.83
C SER A 440 -10.43 42.17 -18.88
N LEU A 441 -10.85 43.36 -19.35
CA LEU A 441 -11.78 44.24 -18.63
C LEU A 441 -13.21 44.14 -19.17
N GLU A 442 -13.45 43.27 -20.17
CA GLU A 442 -14.77 43.06 -20.76
C GLU A 442 -15.39 41.76 -20.20
N PRO A 443 -16.43 41.82 -19.35
CA PRO A 443 -17.01 40.62 -18.72
C PRO A 443 -17.46 39.56 -19.72
N GLN A 444 -17.97 40.00 -20.88
CA GLN A 444 -18.44 39.12 -21.94
C GLN A 444 -17.31 38.32 -22.60
N TYR A 445 -16.12 38.90 -22.71
CA TYR A 445 -14.95 38.19 -23.23
C TYR A 445 -14.47 37.15 -22.22
N ILE A 446 -14.42 37.51 -20.94
CA ILE A 446 -14.00 36.62 -19.85
C ILE A 446 -14.93 35.41 -19.74
N LEU A 447 -16.25 35.62 -19.80
CA LEU A 447 -17.24 34.53 -19.79
C LEU A 447 -17.04 33.56 -20.95
N LYS A 448 -16.71 34.06 -22.15
CA LYS A 448 -16.38 33.23 -23.31
C LYS A 448 -15.08 32.45 -23.09
N SER A 449 -13.99 33.13 -22.75
CA SER A 449 -12.70 32.48 -22.49
C SER A 449 -12.80 31.44 -21.37
N SER A 450 -13.67 31.66 -20.39
CA SER A 450 -13.95 30.72 -19.31
C SER A 450 -14.51 29.39 -19.81
N ILE A 451 -15.40 29.40 -20.82
CA ILE A 451 -15.88 28.16 -21.46
C ILE A 451 -14.71 27.45 -22.12
N ASP A 452 -13.93 28.14 -22.94
CA ASP A 452 -12.82 27.55 -23.71
C ASP A 452 -11.78 26.89 -22.78
N ILE A 453 -11.44 27.56 -21.69
CA ILE A 453 -10.55 27.03 -20.64
C ILE A 453 -11.16 25.79 -19.98
N LEU A 454 -12.44 25.82 -19.60
CA LEU A 454 -13.06 24.66 -18.96
C LEU A 454 -13.17 23.46 -19.92
N GLU A 455 -13.42 23.72 -21.20
CA GLU A 455 -13.44 22.68 -22.24
C GLU A 455 -12.07 22.02 -22.40
N GLU A 456 -10.99 22.80 -22.49
CA GLU A 456 -9.63 22.26 -22.64
C GLU A 456 -9.19 21.48 -21.39
N PHE A 457 -9.45 22.00 -20.20
CA PHE A 457 -8.90 21.46 -18.96
C PHE A 457 -9.64 20.23 -18.45
N LEU A 458 -10.95 20.20 -18.65
CA LEU A 458 -11.80 19.08 -18.23
C LEU A 458 -12.09 18.13 -19.39
N ASP A 459 -11.71 18.50 -20.63
CA ASP A 459 -12.01 17.76 -21.86
C ASP A 459 -13.51 17.44 -21.96
N SER A 460 -14.32 18.44 -21.63
CA SER A 460 -15.78 18.35 -21.64
C SER A 460 -16.32 19.44 -22.54
N LYS A 461 -17.10 19.05 -23.56
CA LYS A 461 -17.77 19.98 -24.48
C LYS A 461 -19.20 20.29 -24.07
N ARG A 462 -19.53 20.17 -22.78
CA ARG A 462 -20.88 20.34 -22.21
C ARG A 462 -20.84 21.25 -20.99
N VAL A 463 -20.28 22.44 -21.17
CA VAL A 463 -20.13 23.48 -20.14
C VAL A 463 -21.04 24.65 -20.44
N ALA A 464 -21.70 25.19 -19.41
CA ALA A 464 -22.56 26.37 -19.52
C ALA A 464 -22.36 27.30 -18.33
N ILE A 465 -22.42 28.61 -18.58
CA ILE A 465 -22.43 29.62 -17.52
C ILE A 465 -23.80 30.29 -17.50
N TYR A 466 -24.41 30.30 -16.32
CA TYR A 466 -25.70 30.92 -16.06
C TYR A 466 -25.53 32.15 -15.18
N THR A 467 -26.28 33.21 -15.46
CA THR A 467 -26.37 34.40 -14.62
C THR A 467 -27.61 34.30 -13.73
N LEU A 468 -27.46 34.54 -12.43
CA LEU A 468 -28.57 34.49 -11.48
C LEU A 468 -29.32 35.83 -11.48
N LYS A 469 -30.59 35.83 -11.90
CA LYS A 469 -31.47 37.02 -11.88
C LYS A 469 -32.89 36.66 -11.45
N ASN A 470 -33.44 37.39 -10.47
CA ASN A 470 -34.81 37.21 -9.97
C ASN A 470 -35.18 35.74 -9.70
N ASN A 471 -34.26 35.00 -9.08
CA ASN A 471 -34.38 33.58 -8.76
C ASN A 471 -34.42 32.61 -9.96
N PHE A 472 -34.00 33.08 -11.15
CA PHE A 472 -33.78 32.24 -12.32
C PHE A 472 -32.31 32.29 -12.75
N LEU A 473 -31.75 31.12 -13.02
CA LEU A 473 -30.47 30.98 -13.70
C LEU A 473 -30.72 31.09 -15.20
N ARG A 474 -30.26 32.17 -15.80
CA ARG A 474 -30.42 32.43 -17.24
C ARG A 474 -29.13 32.10 -17.96
N LEU A 475 -29.24 31.34 -19.04
CA LEU A 475 -28.09 30.95 -19.83
C LEU A 475 -27.41 32.20 -20.41
N ASN A 476 -26.11 32.34 -20.16
CA ASN A 476 -25.31 33.45 -20.67
C ASN A 476 -24.46 32.97 -21.85
N VAL A 477 -23.62 31.97 -21.62
CA VAL A 477 -22.73 31.36 -22.63
C VAL A 477 -22.69 29.84 -22.45
N LYS A 478 -22.40 29.12 -23.54
CA LYS A 478 -22.29 27.66 -23.55
C LYS A 478 -21.17 27.16 -24.48
N SER A 479 -20.79 25.90 -24.26
CA SER A 479 -19.93 25.12 -25.14
C SER A 479 -20.40 25.10 -26.60
N ASN A 480 -19.43 25.11 -27.52
CA ASN A 480 -19.66 24.98 -28.96
C ASN A 480 -19.84 23.51 -29.35
N ASN A 481 -20.96 22.93 -28.94
CA ASN A 481 -21.35 21.57 -29.26
C ASN A 481 -22.81 21.55 -29.74
N GLU A 482 -23.04 21.02 -30.94
CA GLU A 482 -24.36 21.00 -31.59
C GLU A 482 -25.35 20.10 -30.83
N ASP A 483 -24.85 19.03 -30.20
CA ASP A 483 -25.63 18.10 -29.38
C ASP A 483 -25.88 18.64 -27.96
N PHE A 484 -25.27 19.77 -27.60
CA PHE A 484 -25.41 20.40 -26.29
C PHE A 484 -26.37 21.58 -26.35
N LYS A 485 -27.61 21.32 -25.89
CA LYS A 485 -28.71 22.29 -25.84
C LYS A 485 -29.19 22.47 -24.39
N PRO A 486 -28.41 23.17 -23.54
CA PRO A 486 -28.80 23.46 -22.17
C PRO A 486 -30.06 24.33 -22.12
N ASN A 487 -30.83 24.22 -21.02
CA ASN A 487 -32.04 25.02 -20.82
C ASN A 487 -31.72 26.52 -20.77
N ASN A 488 -32.42 27.35 -21.55
CA ASN A 488 -32.18 28.80 -21.58
C ASN A 488 -32.49 29.50 -20.23
N SER A 489 -33.37 28.92 -19.41
CA SER A 489 -33.67 29.42 -18.07
C SER A 489 -34.01 28.26 -17.14
N ILE A 490 -33.36 28.22 -15.98
CA ILE A 490 -33.58 27.23 -14.93
C ILE A 490 -34.12 27.95 -13.69
N ASP A 491 -35.21 27.44 -13.13
CA ASP A 491 -35.73 27.92 -11.85
C ASP A 491 -34.78 27.49 -10.74
N PHE A 492 -34.19 28.48 -10.07
CA PHE A 492 -33.18 28.24 -9.04
C PHE A 492 -33.76 27.46 -7.85
N ASN A 493 -35.07 27.56 -7.59
CA ASN A 493 -35.71 26.82 -6.50
C ASN A 493 -35.87 25.32 -6.79
N LYS A 494 -35.84 24.90 -8.06
CA LYS A 494 -35.98 23.48 -8.44
C LYS A 494 -34.68 22.68 -8.30
N LEU A 495 -33.55 23.36 -8.06
CA LEU A 495 -32.21 22.75 -7.97
C LEU A 495 -31.88 22.25 -6.54
N ASN A 496 -32.83 21.61 -5.85
CA ASN A 496 -32.79 21.23 -4.43
C ASN A 496 -31.37 20.98 -3.84
N LEU A 497 -30.71 19.89 -4.24
CA LEU A 497 -29.42 19.46 -3.68
C LEU A 497 -28.28 20.43 -4.00
N ILE A 498 -28.33 21.07 -5.17
CA ILE A 498 -27.28 21.97 -5.66
C ILE A 498 -27.43 23.37 -5.06
N LYS A 499 -28.66 23.79 -4.79
CA LYS A 499 -29.00 25.13 -4.30
C LYS A 499 -28.28 25.47 -3.01
N ASN A 500 -28.24 24.55 -2.04
CA ASN A 500 -27.59 24.78 -0.76
C ASN A 500 -26.09 25.04 -0.95
N HIS A 501 -25.41 24.22 -1.75
CA HIS A 501 -24.00 24.40 -2.07
C HIS A 501 -23.76 25.73 -2.80
N ILE A 502 -24.57 26.07 -3.81
CA ILE A 502 -24.46 27.35 -4.51
C ILE A 502 -24.63 28.52 -3.53
N GLN A 503 -25.63 28.49 -2.65
CA GLN A 503 -25.90 29.54 -1.65
C GLN A 503 -24.76 29.70 -0.64
N GLU A 504 -24.17 28.59 -0.20
CA GLU A 504 -22.99 28.59 0.69
C GLU A 504 -21.71 29.01 -0.05
N GLY A 505 -21.71 28.99 -1.38
CA GLY A 505 -20.52 29.25 -2.22
C GLY A 505 -19.61 28.08 -2.39
N GLU A 506 -20.11 26.89 -2.08
CA GLU A 506 -19.38 25.67 -2.27
C GLU A 506 -19.61 25.13 -3.67
N ILE A 507 -18.57 24.48 -4.17
CA ILE A 507 -18.65 23.72 -5.41
C ILE A 507 -19.43 22.45 -5.11
N PHE A 508 -20.40 22.14 -5.95
CA PHE A 508 -21.13 20.88 -5.91
C PHE A 508 -20.52 19.88 -6.89
N ILE A 509 -20.38 18.63 -6.44
CA ILE A 509 -19.89 17.51 -7.25
C ILE A 509 -20.91 16.37 -7.15
N ASN A 510 -21.38 15.89 -8.30
CA ASN A 510 -22.34 14.80 -8.41
C ASN A 510 -21.66 13.44 -8.19
N LYS A 511 -21.39 13.10 -6.93
CA LYS A 511 -20.80 11.81 -6.55
C LYS A 511 -21.76 10.61 -6.78
N GLY A 512 -23.05 10.90 -6.95
CA GLY A 512 -24.08 9.89 -7.24
C GLY A 512 -24.20 9.53 -8.72
N LEU A 513 -23.52 10.25 -9.62
CA LEU A 513 -23.61 10.08 -11.08
C LEU A 513 -25.04 10.15 -11.62
N ASP A 514 -25.88 10.97 -10.99
CA ASP A 514 -27.25 11.21 -11.44
C ASP A 514 -27.24 12.08 -12.70
N LEU A 515 -27.60 11.50 -13.85
CA LEU A 515 -27.59 12.19 -15.14
C LEU A 515 -28.65 13.30 -15.26
N SER A 516 -29.60 13.40 -14.31
CA SER A 516 -30.61 14.45 -14.31
C SER A 516 -30.11 15.80 -13.78
N ILE A 517 -28.90 15.83 -13.22
CA ILE A 517 -28.26 17.02 -12.67
C ILE A 517 -26.81 17.17 -13.16
N PRO A 518 -26.25 18.39 -13.21
CA PRO A 518 -24.89 18.60 -13.67
C PRO A 518 -23.85 17.84 -12.83
N MET A 519 -22.79 17.34 -13.47
CA MET A 519 -21.69 16.62 -12.81
C MET A 519 -20.90 17.50 -11.85
N MET A 520 -20.66 18.75 -12.21
CA MET A 520 -19.97 19.73 -11.38
C MET A 520 -20.62 21.10 -11.52
N VAL A 521 -20.74 21.82 -10.40
CA VAL A 521 -21.32 23.17 -10.37
C VAL A 521 -20.48 24.06 -9.48
N ALA A 522 -20.05 25.22 -9.99
CA ALA A 522 -19.31 26.21 -9.23
C ALA A 522 -20.06 27.56 -9.23
N PRO A 523 -20.35 28.14 -8.05
CA PRO A 523 -20.90 29.49 -7.95
C PRO A 523 -19.82 30.53 -8.27
N ILE A 524 -20.25 31.68 -8.81
CA ILE A 524 -19.43 32.89 -8.97
C ILE A 524 -20.04 33.96 -8.07
N LYS A 525 -19.25 34.42 -7.10
CA LYS A 525 -19.65 35.38 -6.06
C LYS A 525 -18.99 36.74 -6.25
N LYS A 526 -19.77 37.80 -5.99
CA LYS A 526 -19.29 39.17 -5.79
C LYS A 526 -19.68 39.58 -4.37
N GLY A 527 -18.72 39.56 -3.44
CA GLY A 527 -19.00 39.63 -2.00
C GLY A 527 -19.85 38.44 -1.54
N ASP A 528 -20.93 38.69 -0.81
CA ASP A 528 -21.86 37.64 -0.37
C ASP A 528 -22.96 37.30 -1.39
N LYS A 529 -22.96 37.94 -2.57
CA LYS A 529 -23.99 37.74 -3.61
C LYS A 529 -23.47 36.84 -4.73
N ILE A 530 -24.26 35.82 -5.07
CA ILE A 530 -24.00 34.96 -6.22
C ILE A 530 -24.52 35.67 -7.47
N ILE A 531 -23.63 35.90 -8.43
CA ILE A 531 -23.94 36.62 -9.67
C ILE A 531 -24.04 35.67 -10.86
N ALA A 532 -23.33 34.55 -10.84
CA ALA A 532 -23.34 33.55 -11.89
C ALA A 532 -23.04 32.15 -11.35
N THR A 533 -23.19 31.13 -12.19
CA THR A 533 -22.90 29.74 -11.86
C THR A 533 -22.39 29.02 -13.11
N ILE A 534 -21.27 28.33 -12.95
CA ILE A 534 -20.68 27.45 -13.96
C ILE A 534 -21.27 26.05 -13.75
N MET A 535 -21.77 25.43 -14.81
CA MET A 535 -22.32 24.08 -14.79
C MET A 535 -21.64 23.23 -15.86
N ILE A 536 -21.17 22.05 -15.46
CA ILE A 536 -20.62 21.03 -16.35
C ILE A 536 -21.57 19.85 -16.33
N GLU A 537 -22.25 19.59 -17.44
CA GLU A 537 -23.29 18.55 -17.48
C GLU A 537 -22.70 17.14 -17.58
N GLU A 538 -21.56 16.97 -18.23
CA GLU A 538 -20.94 15.66 -18.43
C GLU A 538 -19.43 15.74 -18.36
N ILE A 539 -18.81 14.78 -17.66
CA ILE A 539 -17.38 14.54 -17.72
C ILE A 539 -17.12 13.03 -17.81
N GLU A 540 -15.98 12.65 -18.37
CA GLU A 540 -15.56 11.26 -18.45
C GLU A 540 -15.38 10.67 -17.04
N PHE A 541 -15.83 9.43 -16.80
CA PHE A 541 -15.74 8.80 -15.48
C PHE A 541 -14.31 8.69 -14.95
N SER A 542 -13.32 8.51 -15.85
CA SER A 542 -11.89 8.50 -15.50
C SER A 542 -11.42 9.81 -14.84
N LYS A 543 -12.14 10.91 -15.08
CA LYS A 543 -11.87 12.26 -14.58
C LYS A 543 -12.72 12.63 -13.36
N MET A 544 -13.59 11.74 -12.88
CA MET A 544 -14.30 11.89 -11.59
C MET A 544 -13.38 11.55 -10.40
N ASN A 545 -12.28 12.29 -10.25
CA ASN A 545 -11.31 12.07 -9.18
C ASN A 545 -10.87 13.39 -8.52
N LEU A 546 -10.17 13.27 -7.39
CA LEU A 546 -9.79 14.42 -6.55
C LEU A 546 -8.88 15.43 -7.28
N TYR A 547 -8.11 14.99 -8.27
CA TYR A 547 -7.26 15.89 -9.05
C TYR A 547 -8.11 16.85 -9.88
N TYR A 548 -9.06 16.34 -10.67
CA TYR A 548 -9.93 17.17 -11.50
C TYR A 548 -10.94 17.98 -10.69
N GLU A 549 -11.39 17.47 -9.53
CA GLU A 549 -12.20 18.24 -8.58
C GLU A 549 -11.44 19.48 -8.07
N ASN A 550 -10.18 19.30 -7.66
CA ASN A 550 -9.33 20.42 -7.22
C ASN A 550 -8.99 21.37 -8.38
N LEU A 551 -8.76 20.83 -9.57
CA LEU A 551 -8.49 21.63 -10.76
C LEU A 551 -9.68 22.52 -11.12
N PHE A 552 -10.89 21.95 -11.16
CA PHE A 552 -12.12 22.71 -11.40
C PHE A 552 -12.31 23.81 -10.36
N LYS A 553 -12.00 23.52 -9.08
CA LYS A 553 -12.05 24.51 -8.00
C LYS A 553 -11.09 25.68 -8.21
N VAL A 554 -9.84 25.39 -8.56
CA VAL A 554 -8.84 26.44 -8.81
C VAL A 554 -9.23 27.28 -10.02
N VAL A 555 -9.60 26.65 -11.13
CA VAL A 555 -9.99 27.35 -12.37
C VAL A 555 -11.25 28.19 -12.16
N SER A 556 -12.27 27.66 -11.48
CA SER A 556 -13.50 28.41 -11.17
C SER A 556 -13.25 29.64 -10.31
N ASN A 557 -12.34 29.55 -9.32
CA ASN A 557 -11.97 30.69 -8.49
C ASN A 557 -11.21 31.77 -9.27
N LEU A 558 -10.38 31.38 -10.24
CA LEU A 558 -9.70 32.33 -11.14
C LEU A 558 -10.70 33.03 -12.04
N ILE A 559 -11.64 32.27 -12.62
CA ILE A 559 -12.75 32.79 -13.42
C ILE A 559 -13.60 33.76 -12.58
N GLU A 560 -13.96 33.40 -11.34
CA GLU A 560 -14.68 34.28 -10.43
C GLU A 560 -13.95 35.60 -10.23
N SER A 561 -12.67 35.55 -9.85
CA SER A 561 -11.85 36.75 -9.63
C SER A 561 -11.83 37.68 -10.85
N SER A 562 -11.61 37.12 -12.05
CA SER A 562 -11.60 37.90 -13.29
C SER A 562 -12.96 38.48 -13.64
N ILE A 563 -14.04 37.71 -13.47
CA ILE A 563 -15.42 38.16 -13.72
C ILE A 563 -15.80 39.29 -12.75
N VAL A 564 -15.49 39.14 -11.46
CA VAL A 564 -15.75 40.17 -10.44
C VAL A 564 -15.01 41.45 -10.77
N LYS A 565 -13.71 41.37 -11.07
CA LYS A 565 -12.89 42.53 -11.46
C LYS A 565 -13.46 43.25 -12.68
N ALA A 566 -13.91 42.51 -13.69
CA ALA A 566 -14.50 43.10 -14.89
C ALA A 566 -15.87 43.73 -14.63
N TYR A 567 -16.71 43.12 -13.78
CA TYR A 567 -17.97 43.72 -13.35
C TYR A 567 -17.77 44.98 -12.52
N ASP A 568 -16.77 45.01 -11.63
CA ASP A 568 -16.43 46.21 -10.85
C ASP A 568 -15.96 47.33 -11.77
N PHE A 569 -15.13 47.02 -12.76
CA PHE A 569 -14.70 47.98 -13.77
C PHE A 569 -15.87 48.50 -14.63
N GLU A 570 -16.78 47.61 -15.05
CA GLU A 570 -17.99 47.98 -15.79
C GLU A 570 -18.90 48.91 -14.96
N GLU A 571 -19.07 48.63 -13.67
CA GLU A 571 -19.87 49.44 -12.75
C GLU A 571 -19.27 50.85 -12.58
N LEU A 572 -17.94 50.94 -12.41
CA LEU A 572 -17.21 52.21 -12.28
C LEU A 572 -17.24 53.06 -13.55
N THR A 573 -17.25 52.43 -14.73
CA THR A 573 -17.27 53.11 -16.05
C THR A 573 -18.68 53.29 -16.64
N SER A 574 -19.72 52.89 -15.91
CA SER A 574 -21.12 52.94 -16.37
C SER A 574 -21.57 54.34 -16.83
N LYS A 575 -21.13 55.41 -16.17
CA LYS A 575 -21.47 56.79 -16.55
C LYS A 575 -20.86 57.22 -17.89
N GLU A 576 -19.76 56.58 -18.30
CA GLU A 576 -19.09 56.87 -19.58
C GLU A 576 -19.66 55.99 -20.72
N ARG A 577 -20.09 54.76 -20.41
CA ARG A 577 -20.67 53.81 -21.38
C ARG A 577 -22.07 54.17 -21.86
N TYR A 578 -22.91 54.72 -20.99
CA TYR A 578 -24.32 54.99 -21.28
C TYR A 578 -24.60 56.47 -21.50
N ILE A 579 -25.50 56.78 -22.44
CA ILE A 579 -25.84 58.17 -22.77
C ILE A 579 -26.79 58.73 -21.71
N ASN A 580 -26.36 59.75 -20.94
CA ASN A 580 -27.19 60.63 -20.10
C ASN A 580 -28.34 59.94 -19.31
N ASN A 581 -28.02 58.95 -18.47
CA ASN A 581 -28.97 58.17 -17.66
C ASN A 581 -30.01 57.35 -18.45
N THR A 582 -29.75 57.06 -19.73
CA THR A 582 -30.55 56.11 -20.52
C THR A 582 -29.94 54.71 -20.47
N ILE A 583 -30.70 53.69 -20.90
CA ILE A 583 -30.17 52.33 -21.09
C ILE A 583 -29.37 52.18 -22.38
N PHE A 584 -29.23 53.24 -23.18
CA PHE A 584 -28.53 53.17 -24.46
C PHE A 584 -27.02 53.29 -24.27
N LEU A 585 -26.32 52.26 -24.72
CA LEU A 585 -24.87 52.30 -24.89
C LEU A 585 -24.52 53.36 -25.93
N ASN A 586 -23.46 54.13 -25.64
CA ASN A 586 -22.87 55.05 -26.60
C ASN A 586 -22.30 54.28 -27.80
N GLU A 587 -22.05 54.99 -28.89
CA GLU A 587 -21.69 54.37 -30.17
C GLU A 587 -20.45 53.48 -30.09
N ASN A 588 -19.37 53.96 -29.47
CA ASN A 588 -18.13 53.18 -29.32
C ASN A 588 -18.35 51.90 -28.49
N SER A 589 -19.12 51.99 -27.40
CA SER A 589 -19.40 50.85 -26.52
C SER A 589 -20.32 49.84 -27.19
N PHE A 590 -21.32 50.31 -27.95
CA PHE A 590 -22.25 49.46 -28.67
C PHE A 590 -21.57 48.73 -29.84
N LYS A 591 -20.76 49.42 -30.65
CA LYS A 591 -19.96 48.78 -31.74
C LYS A 591 -19.04 47.69 -31.19
N LYS A 592 -18.33 47.97 -30.08
CA LYS A 592 -17.45 46.99 -29.43
C LYS A 592 -18.22 45.77 -28.91
N LEU A 593 -19.36 45.98 -28.26
CA LEU A 593 -20.23 44.89 -27.79
C LEU A 593 -20.76 44.05 -28.95
N LEU A 594 -21.23 44.69 -30.02
CA LEU A 594 -21.76 44.02 -31.21
C LEU A 594 -20.70 43.13 -31.86
N LYS A 595 -19.46 43.62 -32.01
CA LYS A 595 -18.33 42.85 -32.55
C LYS A 595 -18.05 41.60 -31.73
N ILE A 596 -18.03 41.70 -30.40
CA ILE A 596 -17.84 40.54 -29.50
C ILE A 596 -18.96 39.51 -29.72
N LYS A 597 -20.21 39.96 -29.89
CA LYS A 597 -21.36 39.07 -30.09
C LYS A 597 -21.42 38.46 -31.49
N GLN A 598 -21.01 39.19 -32.52
CA GLN A 598 -20.80 38.66 -33.87
C GLN A 598 -19.78 37.52 -33.86
N THR A 599 -18.63 37.71 -33.21
CA THR A 599 -17.63 36.64 -33.05
C THR A 599 -18.20 35.43 -32.31
N ALA A 600 -18.96 35.65 -31.23
CA ALA A 600 -19.58 34.55 -30.48
C ALA A 600 -20.66 33.79 -31.28
N LYS A 601 -21.40 34.48 -32.16
CA LYS A 601 -22.37 33.88 -33.07
C LYS A 601 -21.69 33.08 -34.19
N PHE A 602 -20.62 33.61 -34.77
CA PHE A 602 -19.80 32.91 -35.76
C PHE A 602 -19.22 31.61 -35.21
N GLU A 603 -18.74 31.63 -33.96
CA GLU A 603 -18.25 30.46 -33.25
C GLU A 603 -19.37 29.53 -32.73
N LYS A 604 -20.65 29.76 -33.07
CA LYS A 604 -21.82 28.98 -32.63
C LYS A 604 -21.98 28.84 -31.10
N LYS A 605 -21.37 29.76 -30.33
CA LYS A 605 -21.41 29.76 -28.85
C LYS A 605 -22.59 30.54 -28.27
N LEU A 606 -23.20 31.42 -29.06
CA LEU A 606 -24.34 32.26 -28.66
C LEU A 606 -25.20 32.62 -29.87
N TYR A 607 -26.52 32.68 -29.69
CA TYR A 607 -27.43 33.22 -30.71
C TYR A 607 -27.88 34.62 -30.31
N TYR A 608 -28.06 35.52 -31.28
CA TYR A 608 -28.66 36.83 -31.02
C TYR A 608 -29.45 37.32 -32.24
N ILE A 609 -30.39 38.23 -31.96
CA ILE A 609 -31.16 38.99 -32.95
C ILE A 609 -30.98 40.47 -32.71
N LEU A 610 -30.77 41.22 -33.79
CA LEU A 610 -30.65 42.67 -33.76
C LEU A 610 -31.94 43.29 -34.29
N LEU A 611 -32.52 44.21 -33.52
CA LEU A 611 -33.70 44.98 -33.91
C LEU A 611 -33.30 46.43 -34.14
N LYS A 612 -33.60 46.97 -35.31
CA LYS A 612 -33.58 48.41 -35.56
C LYS A 612 -34.87 49.02 -35.06
N VAL A 613 -34.73 50.06 -34.23
CA VAL A 613 -35.85 50.76 -33.61
C VAL A 613 -36.16 52.02 -34.42
N GLU A 614 -37.40 52.14 -34.89
CA GLU A 614 -37.93 53.33 -35.55
C GLU A 614 -38.94 53.99 -34.60
N SER A 615 -38.62 55.18 -34.10
CA SER A 615 -39.40 55.88 -33.09
C SER A 615 -39.21 57.40 -33.16
N ASN A 616 -40.30 58.14 -32.90
CA ASN A 616 -40.30 59.60 -32.79
C ASN A 616 -40.27 60.09 -31.33
N PHE A 617 -40.18 59.18 -30.35
CA PHE A 617 -40.10 59.52 -28.94
C PHE A 617 -38.72 60.10 -28.57
N ASP A 618 -38.69 61.00 -27.58
CA ASP A 618 -37.45 61.48 -26.96
C ASP A 618 -36.66 60.32 -26.34
N LEU A 619 -35.33 60.42 -26.36
CA LEU A 619 -34.38 59.39 -25.94
C LEU A 619 -34.64 58.87 -24.52
N LYS A 620 -35.02 59.73 -23.58
CA LYS A 620 -35.30 59.31 -22.19
C LYS A 620 -36.57 58.47 -22.08
N LEU A 621 -37.64 58.91 -22.75
CA LEU A 621 -38.93 58.24 -22.72
C LEU A 621 -38.86 56.90 -23.48
N LEU A 622 -38.13 56.89 -24.60
CA LEU A 622 -37.85 55.68 -25.37
C LEU A 622 -37.02 54.67 -24.55
N SER A 623 -36.04 55.13 -23.79
CA SER A 623 -35.23 54.30 -22.88
C SER A 623 -36.10 53.58 -21.84
N GLU A 624 -37.09 54.23 -21.23
CA GLU A 624 -38.00 53.59 -20.25
C GLU A 624 -38.92 52.56 -20.91
N ILE A 625 -39.46 52.86 -22.09
CA ILE A 625 -40.32 51.94 -22.83
C ILE A 625 -39.54 50.68 -23.23
N ILE A 626 -38.33 50.84 -23.78
CA ILE A 626 -37.50 49.70 -24.18
C ILE A 626 -37.08 48.90 -22.95
N LYS A 627 -36.61 49.55 -21.88
CA LYS A 627 -36.21 48.90 -20.61
C LYS A 627 -37.32 48.00 -20.04
N SER A 628 -38.58 48.42 -20.15
CA SER A 628 -39.74 47.65 -19.67
C SER A 628 -40.24 46.59 -20.66
N SER A 629 -39.66 46.49 -21.86
CA SER A 629 -40.12 45.60 -22.94
C SER A 629 -39.11 44.51 -23.29
N ILE A 630 -37.82 44.77 -23.05
CA ILE A 630 -36.71 43.82 -23.27
C ILE A 630 -36.26 43.17 -21.96
N ARG A 631 -35.50 42.08 -22.03
CA ARG A 631 -34.95 41.41 -20.84
C ARG A 631 -33.73 42.20 -20.35
N GLU A 632 -33.43 42.16 -19.06
CA GLU A 632 -32.20 42.78 -18.52
C GLU A 632 -30.89 42.13 -19.00
N THR A 633 -30.96 41.03 -19.74
CA THR A 633 -29.81 40.40 -20.41
C THR A 633 -29.63 40.91 -21.83
N ASP A 634 -30.64 41.61 -22.36
CA ASP A 634 -30.63 42.23 -23.69
C ASP A 634 -30.02 43.63 -23.57
N PHE A 635 -29.44 44.10 -24.67
CA PHE A 635 -28.74 45.38 -24.70
C PHE A 635 -29.43 46.35 -25.66
N ALA A 636 -29.32 47.65 -25.41
CA ALA A 636 -29.75 48.68 -26.35
C ALA A 636 -28.62 49.69 -26.52
N GLY A 637 -28.46 50.24 -27.72
CA GLY A 637 -27.43 51.24 -28.00
C GLY A 637 -27.64 51.96 -29.31
N ILE A 638 -26.81 52.98 -29.54
CA ILE A 638 -26.88 53.83 -30.74
C ILE A 638 -25.72 53.47 -31.66
N MET A 639 -25.97 53.42 -32.96
CA MET A 639 -24.95 53.25 -34.00
C MET A 639 -25.36 54.05 -35.22
N ASP A 640 -24.45 54.89 -35.73
CA ASP A 640 -24.68 55.78 -36.86
C ASP A 640 -25.98 56.62 -36.72
N GLY A 641 -26.25 57.08 -35.49
CA GLY A 641 -27.45 57.88 -35.15
C GLY A 641 -28.76 57.09 -35.04
N VAL A 642 -28.75 55.76 -35.20
CA VAL A 642 -29.93 54.88 -35.12
C VAL A 642 -29.89 54.03 -33.84
N ILE A 643 -31.05 53.79 -33.23
CA ILE A 643 -31.17 52.95 -32.02
C ILE A 643 -31.37 51.49 -32.42
N TYR A 644 -30.59 50.62 -31.78
CA TYR A 644 -30.67 49.19 -31.93
C TYR A 644 -30.92 48.50 -30.58
N VAL A 645 -31.65 47.39 -30.62
CA VAL A 645 -31.87 46.48 -29.50
C VAL A 645 -31.30 45.12 -29.87
N LEU A 646 -30.43 44.59 -29.02
CA LEU A 646 -29.75 43.32 -29.16
C LEU A 646 -30.37 42.29 -28.21
N LEU A 647 -31.14 41.35 -28.76
CA LEU A 647 -31.79 40.28 -28.02
C LEU A 647 -30.88 39.05 -27.97
N LEU A 648 -30.47 38.63 -26.78
CA LEU A 648 -29.55 37.50 -26.59
C LEU A 648 -30.31 36.17 -26.45
N ASN A 649 -29.70 35.08 -26.92
CA ASN A 649 -30.22 33.70 -26.86
C ASN A 649 -31.70 33.62 -27.29
N THR A 650 -32.04 34.35 -28.35
CA THR A 650 -33.39 34.48 -28.87
C THR A 650 -33.37 34.05 -30.34
N THR A 651 -34.23 33.10 -30.68
CA THR A 651 -34.47 32.66 -32.06
C THR A 651 -35.43 33.61 -32.79
N GLU A 652 -35.51 33.49 -34.11
CA GLU A 652 -36.35 34.37 -34.93
C GLU A 652 -37.82 34.31 -34.50
N GLU A 653 -38.31 33.11 -34.21
CA GLU A 653 -39.65 32.87 -33.67
C GLU A 653 -39.85 33.47 -32.27
N GLU A 654 -38.86 33.37 -31.38
CA GLU A 654 -38.96 33.93 -30.02
C GLU A 654 -38.89 35.47 -30.02
N SER A 655 -38.31 36.08 -31.06
CA SER A 655 -38.19 37.53 -31.20
C SER A 655 -39.53 38.25 -31.38
N TYR A 656 -40.56 37.54 -31.86
CA TYR A 656 -41.91 38.09 -31.97
C TYR A 656 -42.48 38.54 -30.62
N ILE A 657 -42.08 37.91 -29.51
CA ILE A 657 -42.57 38.27 -28.17
C ILE A 657 -42.15 39.69 -27.77
N PRO A 658 -40.85 40.05 -27.74
CA PRO A 658 -40.42 41.42 -27.47
C PRO A 658 -40.84 42.41 -28.56
N ILE A 659 -40.85 42.02 -29.85
CA ILE A 659 -41.34 42.87 -30.95
C ILE A 659 -42.80 43.27 -30.74
N ASN A 660 -43.67 42.32 -30.37
CA ASN A 660 -45.08 42.60 -30.11
C ASN A 660 -45.29 43.50 -28.88
N ARG A 661 -44.46 43.34 -27.83
CA ARG A 661 -44.48 44.23 -26.65
C ARG A 661 -44.09 45.66 -27.01
N LEU A 662 -43.07 45.83 -27.84
CA LEU A 662 -42.61 47.14 -28.31
C LEU A 662 -43.67 47.77 -29.22
N LYS A 663 -44.27 47.00 -30.13
CA LYS A 663 -45.35 47.44 -31.01
C LYS A 663 -46.60 47.87 -30.23
N ALA A 664 -46.98 47.14 -29.19
CA ALA A 664 -48.10 47.49 -28.30
C ALA A 664 -47.88 48.83 -27.55
N LYS A 665 -46.63 49.25 -27.40
CA LYS A 665 -46.24 50.54 -26.80
C LYS A 665 -45.89 51.62 -27.84
N GLY A 666 -46.25 51.40 -29.11
CA GLY A 666 -46.10 52.39 -30.18
C GLY A 666 -44.71 52.46 -30.81
N ILE A 667 -43.83 51.46 -30.59
CA ILE A 667 -42.48 51.41 -31.16
C ILE A 667 -42.47 50.45 -32.35
N SER A 668 -42.06 50.95 -33.53
CA SER A 668 -41.83 50.12 -34.70
C SER A 668 -40.42 49.51 -34.63
N THR A 669 -40.30 48.21 -34.93
CA THR A 669 -39.00 47.53 -34.96
C THR A 669 -38.87 46.66 -36.21
N LYS A 670 -37.67 46.60 -36.78
CA LYS A 670 -37.32 45.71 -37.89
C LYS A 670 -36.17 44.80 -37.48
N VAL A 671 -36.31 43.50 -37.71
CA VAL A 671 -35.21 42.54 -37.54
C VAL A 671 -34.17 42.82 -38.62
N ILE A 672 -32.91 42.87 -38.23
CA ILE A 672 -31.76 43.02 -39.14
C ILE A 672 -30.82 41.85 -38.90
N GLU A 673 -30.47 41.15 -39.98
CA GLU A 673 -29.62 39.96 -39.88
C GLU A 673 -28.14 40.30 -39.73
N GLU A 674 -27.67 41.40 -40.33
CA GLU A 674 -26.28 41.86 -40.26
C GLU A 674 -26.17 43.38 -40.49
N VAL A 675 -25.36 44.05 -39.67
CA VAL A 675 -24.81 45.36 -40.03
C VAL A 675 -23.37 45.10 -40.45
N MET A 676 -23.10 45.20 -41.74
CA MET A 676 -21.73 45.17 -42.26
C MET A 676 -21.09 46.52 -41.97
N ASP A 677 -20.01 46.51 -41.18
CA ASP A 677 -19.04 47.60 -41.21
C ASP A 677 -18.43 47.61 -42.62
N ASN A 678 -18.74 48.64 -43.41
CA ASN A 678 -17.87 49.02 -44.52
C ASN A 678 -16.71 49.81 -43.90
N ASP A 679 -15.66 49.11 -43.48
CA ASP A 679 -14.31 49.67 -43.27
C ASP A 679 -13.24 48.60 -43.48
#